data_AF-A0A9J5YX68-F1
#
_entry.id   AF-A0A9J5YX68-F1
#
_cell.length_a   1.000
_cell.length_b   1.000
_cell.length_c   1.000
_cell.angle_alpha   90.00
_cell.angle_beta   90.00
_cell.angle_gamma   90.00
#
_symmetry.space_group_name_H-M   'P 1'
#
loop_
_entity.id
_entity.type
_entity.pdbx_description
1 polymer ?
#
loop_
_entity_poly.entity_id
_entity_poly.type
_entity_poly.pdbx_seq_one_letter_code
_entity_poly.pdbx_strand_id
1 'polypeptide(L)'
;MYVTRSLSYYQRNPDALSLPPEGPNSGYLVIQDEESETYCCFGLCKNYDIMDMPIPQNKKLTVRYESGSGENSSVSRDEVMFIPVLNKPLSSNQYYAIKHHGKRKGQAFTCSTEEDKQTCCFCTCIQDVKPKPLDPEEAYQQFEICLYDTSCNAKGNFFAKSLAPDGFPPYFLRRKGWHLCAETRKNYELNDDALGLNPELRQQLPQFNFTSSCKSSEVVVVGKWYCPFAFIKDGTELKEQMKRSIFYEMTLEQRWEQFFTCQNDKLNEGNSVLVDVALDTEVVLIAGTNKATWDDRNVVEGVIWFKSYGKDGNEVSSLGLRREIVERMKWEQQRGGWQNQGRIKQVEENRENSSGWRRFSCYVLVERFVLRRMDRSLVMTYDFKHIDKVKSIWESLSYYKKNPDALSLPPDGPNSGYLVIKDSESETYCCFGLCKNYEIMDLPLPQNKKLTIRYEMSNGQSTSVNRNSVMFIPVLNKPLSSNQYYAIKTHGKNKGQAFTCSKEEDKKSLCFCRCVRDVKPKPLDPEEALQQFEICLYDICCKARGSFYAKSLAPDGFPPYFLRRKGWHLSAENPKKIELNYDAIGLNAELRQQLPQFNFASSYKSSEVVVGSWYCPFVFIKDGTELKKQMKRSMFYEMTLEQRWEHFFTCQNDKINEGNSVLVDVALDTQVVLIAGTDKATWDDRNAVEGVIWFKSFGKVGNDVASLGLRHEIVERMKWEQQRGGWQNQGRIKQVEENRENSNGWKRLSCYVLVERFVLRRMDRSLVMTYDFKHIDK
;
A
#
# COMPACT_ATOMS: atom_id res chain seq x y z
N MET A 1 -23.66 -4.47 -16.38
CA MET A 1 -22.38 -5.04 -15.93
C MET A 1 -22.43 -6.55 -16.08
N TYR A 2 -21.33 -7.22 -16.45
CA TYR A 2 -21.36 -8.63 -16.77
C TYR A 2 -20.52 -9.46 -15.79
N VAL A 3 -21.06 -10.61 -15.39
CA VAL A 3 -20.32 -11.66 -14.67
C VAL A 3 -19.82 -12.71 -15.65
N THR A 4 -18.71 -13.36 -15.34
CA THR A 4 -18.15 -14.44 -16.17
C THR A 4 -18.51 -15.80 -15.62
N ARG A 5 -18.69 -16.78 -16.51
CA ARG A 5 -18.73 -18.19 -16.16
C ARG A 5 -18.07 -18.98 -17.28
N SER A 6 -17.36 -20.05 -16.95
CA SER A 6 -16.76 -20.94 -17.94
C SER A 6 -17.81 -21.68 -18.77
N LEU A 7 -17.47 -22.04 -20.01
CA LEU A 7 -18.33 -22.84 -20.87
C LEU A 7 -18.47 -24.26 -20.31
N SER A 8 -17.39 -24.83 -19.75
CA SER A 8 -17.42 -26.13 -19.06
C SER A 8 -18.41 -26.16 -17.89
N TYR A 9 -18.56 -25.05 -17.15
CA TYR A 9 -19.53 -24.96 -16.07
C TYR A 9 -20.96 -25.15 -16.56
N TYR A 10 -21.35 -24.49 -17.67
CA TYR A 10 -22.68 -24.63 -18.25
C TYR A 10 -22.91 -26.00 -18.89
N GLN A 11 -21.87 -26.61 -19.47
CA GLN A 11 -21.96 -27.99 -19.99
C GLN A 11 -22.26 -29.00 -18.88
N ARG A 12 -21.66 -28.81 -17.69
CA ARG A 12 -21.92 -29.63 -16.49
C ARG A 12 -23.24 -29.29 -15.80
N ASN A 13 -23.69 -28.04 -15.90
CA ASN A 13 -24.89 -27.53 -15.24
C ASN A 13 -25.84 -26.83 -16.24
N PRO A 14 -26.51 -27.57 -17.15
CA PRO A 14 -27.35 -26.97 -18.18
C PRO A 14 -28.48 -26.09 -17.63
N ASP A 15 -29.03 -26.44 -16.47
CA ASP A 15 -30.11 -25.67 -15.82
C ASP A 15 -29.67 -24.24 -15.46
N ALA A 16 -28.37 -24.00 -15.23
CA ALA A 16 -27.84 -22.68 -14.94
C ALA A 16 -27.96 -21.71 -16.12
N LEU A 17 -28.14 -22.21 -17.35
CA LEU A 17 -28.36 -21.37 -18.53
C LEU A 17 -29.69 -20.59 -18.46
N SER A 18 -30.67 -21.11 -17.71
CA SER A 18 -32.00 -20.51 -17.56
C SER A 18 -32.09 -19.53 -16.40
N LEU A 19 -31.04 -19.41 -15.58
CA LEU A 19 -31.00 -18.45 -14.48
C LEU A 19 -30.69 -17.04 -15.02
N PRO A 20 -31.49 -16.02 -14.63
CA PRO A 20 -31.18 -14.64 -15.00
C PRO A 20 -30.01 -14.10 -14.15
N PRO A 21 -29.27 -13.12 -14.68
CA PRO A 21 -28.17 -12.49 -13.95
C PRO A 21 -28.69 -11.70 -12.73
N GLU A 22 -27.86 -11.60 -11.68
CA GLU A 22 -28.27 -10.95 -10.43
C GLU A 22 -28.36 -9.43 -10.55
N GLY A 23 -29.57 -8.91 -10.30
CA GLY A 23 -29.93 -7.49 -10.28
C GLY A 23 -30.05 -6.84 -11.66
N PRO A 24 -30.46 -5.56 -11.69
CA PRO A 24 -30.82 -4.88 -12.93
C PRO A 24 -29.59 -4.53 -13.77
N ASN A 25 -29.78 -4.46 -15.08
CA ASN A 25 -28.76 -4.11 -16.06
C ASN A 25 -27.51 -5.01 -15.98
N SER A 26 -27.73 -6.28 -15.64
CA SER A 26 -26.70 -7.30 -15.51
C SER A 26 -26.70 -8.28 -16.69
N GLY A 27 -25.59 -8.99 -16.92
CA GLY A 27 -25.48 -9.99 -17.99
C GLY A 27 -24.44 -11.05 -17.68
N TYR A 28 -24.39 -12.11 -18.49
CA TYR A 28 -23.37 -13.15 -18.44
C TYR A 28 -22.38 -13.00 -19.60
N LEU A 29 -21.11 -13.28 -19.35
CA LEU A 29 -20.10 -13.54 -20.37
C LEU A 29 -19.62 -14.98 -20.20
N VAL A 30 -19.60 -15.71 -21.30
CA VAL A 30 -19.17 -17.10 -21.36
C VAL A 30 -17.71 -17.14 -21.78
N ILE A 31 -16.90 -17.82 -20.99
CA ILE A 31 -15.46 -17.96 -21.24
C ILE A 31 -15.20 -19.40 -21.70
N GLN A 32 -14.72 -19.58 -22.92
CA GLN A 32 -14.26 -20.90 -23.35
C GLN A 32 -12.90 -21.17 -22.68
N ASP A 33 -12.96 -22.00 -21.64
CA ASP A 33 -11.84 -22.51 -20.85
C ASP A 33 -11.22 -23.76 -21.48
N GLU A 34 -10.04 -24.16 -21.00
CA GLU A 34 -9.27 -25.29 -21.56
C GLU A 34 -10.06 -26.61 -21.56
N GLU A 35 -10.90 -26.86 -20.55
CA GLU A 35 -11.71 -28.07 -20.46
C GLU A 35 -12.77 -28.16 -21.56
N SER A 36 -13.27 -27.01 -22.01
CA SER A 36 -14.29 -26.92 -23.06
C SER A 36 -13.70 -26.89 -24.48
N GLU A 37 -12.38 -26.98 -24.62
CA GLU A 37 -11.73 -27.01 -25.94
C GLU A 37 -11.93 -28.38 -26.61
N THR A 38 -12.47 -28.36 -27.83
CA THR A 38 -12.63 -29.56 -28.65
C THR A 38 -11.48 -29.73 -29.62
N TYR A 39 -11.09 -30.97 -29.91
CA TYR A 39 -10.02 -31.31 -30.83
C TYR A 39 -10.50 -32.27 -31.92
N CYS A 40 -9.97 -32.11 -33.13
CA CYS A 40 -10.11 -33.05 -34.24
C CYS A 40 -8.76 -33.74 -34.52
N CYS A 41 -8.71 -34.59 -35.55
CA CYS A 41 -7.49 -35.32 -35.96
C CYS A 41 -6.80 -36.05 -34.79
N PHE A 42 -7.55 -36.85 -34.02
CA PHE A 42 -7.03 -37.61 -32.87
C PHE A 42 -6.38 -36.76 -31.77
N GLY A 43 -6.85 -35.53 -31.56
CA GLY A 43 -6.32 -34.63 -30.52
C GLY A 43 -5.21 -33.70 -31.01
N LEU A 44 -4.80 -33.79 -32.28
CA LEU A 44 -3.67 -33.03 -32.81
C LEU A 44 -4.05 -31.61 -33.28
N CYS A 45 -5.32 -31.40 -33.63
CA CYS A 45 -5.79 -30.13 -34.20
C CYS A 45 -6.91 -29.57 -33.34
N LYS A 46 -6.78 -28.34 -32.85
CA LYS A 46 -7.89 -27.65 -32.17
C LYS A 46 -9.04 -27.44 -33.15
N ASN A 47 -10.25 -27.80 -32.74
CA ASN A 47 -11.45 -27.48 -33.48
C ASN A 47 -11.91 -26.07 -33.08
N TYR A 48 -12.06 -25.20 -34.08
CA TYR A 48 -12.45 -23.82 -33.89
C TYR A 48 -13.94 -23.58 -34.16
N ASP A 49 -14.68 -24.58 -34.65
CA ASP A 49 -16.10 -24.40 -34.96
C ASP A 49 -16.97 -24.56 -33.71
N ILE A 50 -17.81 -23.55 -33.47
CA ILE A 50 -18.81 -23.56 -32.41
C ILE A 50 -20.00 -24.38 -32.89
N MET A 51 -20.23 -25.51 -32.21
CA MET A 51 -21.26 -26.47 -32.57
C MET A 51 -22.60 -26.25 -31.87
N ASP A 52 -22.59 -25.52 -30.75
CA ASP A 52 -23.75 -25.37 -29.87
C ASP A 52 -23.70 -24.04 -29.10
N MET A 53 -24.80 -23.68 -28.45
CA MET A 53 -24.90 -22.51 -27.57
C MET A 53 -24.47 -22.85 -26.13
N PRO A 54 -24.04 -21.86 -25.31
CA PRO A 54 -23.90 -20.43 -25.61
C PRO A 54 -22.59 -20.05 -26.32
N ILE A 55 -22.57 -18.88 -26.96
CA ILE A 55 -21.41 -18.36 -27.70
C ILE A 55 -20.37 -17.80 -26.71
N PRO A 56 -19.07 -18.16 -26.80
CA PRO A 56 -18.04 -17.61 -25.92
C PRO A 56 -17.58 -16.19 -26.32
N GLN A 57 -17.32 -15.33 -25.33
CA GLN A 57 -16.90 -13.93 -25.51
C GLN A 57 -15.38 -13.70 -25.38
N ASN A 58 -14.61 -14.70 -24.94
CA ASN A 58 -13.15 -14.62 -24.90
C ASN A 58 -12.48 -14.97 -26.26
N LYS A 59 -13.27 -15.22 -27.32
CA LYS A 59 -12.77 -15.63 -28.65
C LYS A 59 -13.09 -14.58 -29.72
N LYS A 60 -12.28 -14.57 -30.78
CA LYS A 60 -12.58 -13.83 -32.01
C LYS A 60 -13.53 -14.68 -32.86
N LEU A 61 -14.73 -14.17 -33.10
CA LEU A 61 -15.77 -14.91 -33.81
C LEU A 61 -15.86 -14.46 -35.28
N THR A 62 -15.97 -15.44 -36.17
CA THR A 62 -16.17 -15.23 -37.61
C THR A 62 -17.37 -16.05 -38.07
N VAL A 63 -18.40 -15.38 -38.57
CA VAL A 63 -19.52 -16.02 -39.25
C VAL A 63 -19.04 -16.45 -40.65
N ARG A 64 -19.14 -17.73 -40.96
CA ARG A 64 -18.76 -18.33 -42.25
C ARG A 64 -20.00 -18.89 -42.93
N TYR A 65 -20.12 -18.65 -44.23
CA TYR A 65 -21.16 -19.27 -45.04
C TYR A 65 -20.60 -19.61 -46.40
N GLU A 66 -20.75 -20.88 -46.78
CA GLU A 66 -20.31 -21.43 -48.05
C GLU A 66 -21.49 -21.48 -49.01
N SER A 67 -21.29 -21.00 -50.22
CA SER A 67 -22.32 -20.99 -51.28
C SER A 67 -21.75 -21.59 -52.55
N GLY A 68 -22.56 -22.42 -53.24
CA GLY A 68 -22.15 -23.16 -54.45
C GLY A 68 -21.71 -24.60 -54.17
N SER A 69 -21.55 -25.41 -55.22
CA SER A 69 -21.08 -26.79 -55.15
C SER A 69 -19.88 -27.01 -56.08
N GLY A 70 -18.85 -27.74 -55.62
CA GLY A 70 -17.66 -28.03 -56.42
C GLY A 70 -16.76 -26.82 -56.63
N GLU A 71 -16.28 -26.62 -57.86
CA GLU A 71 -15.31 -25.58 -58.24
C GLU A 71 -15.86 -24.13 -58.13
N ASN A 72 -17.18 -23.94 -58.05
CA ASN A 72 -17.83 -22.63 -57.91
C ASN A 72 -18.19 -22.28 -56.45
N SER A 73 -17.53 -22.91 -55.47
CA SER A 73 -17.76 -22.62 -54.05
C SER A 73 -17.14 -21.28 -53.66
N SER A 74 -17.92 -20.42 -52.99
CA SER A 74 -17.45 -19.16 -52.42
C SER A 74 -17.78 -19.09 -50.94
N VAL A 75 -16.79 -18.69 -50.13
CA VAL A 75 -16.92 -18.59 -48.68
C VAL A 75 -16.97 -17.13 -48.27
N SER A 76 -18.12 -16.71 -47.76
CA SER A 76 -18.28 -15.38 -47.14
C SER A 76 -17.87 -15.44 -45.67
N ARG A 77 -17.20 -14.37 -45.19
CA ARG A 77 -16.66 -14.27 -43.83
C ARG A 77 -16.98 -12.91 -43.23
N ASP A 78 -17.66 -12.91 -42.09
CA ASP A 78 -18.02 -11.70 -41.36
C ASP A 78 -17.52 -11.79 -39.91
N GLU A 79 -16.60 -10.90 -39.54
CA GLU A 79 -16.09 -10.82 -38.17
C GLU A 79 -17.06 -10.05 -37.26
N VAL A 80 -17.56 -10.71 -36.22
CA VAL A 80 -18.61 -10.19 -35.33
C VAL A 80 -18.26 -10.48 -33.88
N MET A 81 -18.70 -9.60 -32.99
CA MET A 81 -18.69 -9.82 -31.56
C MET A 81 -20.12 -9.91 -31.06
N PHE A 82 -20.47 -11.03 -30.43
CA PHE A 82 -21.78 -11.23 -29.82
C PHE A 82 -21.71 -10.92 -28.33
N ILE A 83 -22.48 -9.93 -27.90
CA ILE A 83 -22.61 -9.54 -26.49
C ILE A 83 -24.00 -10.00 -26.02
N PRO A 84 -24.10 -10.86 -24.99
CA PRO A 84 -25.40 -11.28 -24.46
C PRO A 84 -26.25 -10.09 -24.01
N VAL A 85 -27.56 -10.14 -24.29
CA VAL A 85 -28.50 -9.07 -23.94
C VAL A 85 -28.63 -8.95 -22.41
N LEU A 86 -28.72 -7.72 -21.91
CA LEU A 86 -28.86 -7.44 -20.48
C LEU A 86 -30.18 -8.01 -19.93
N ASN A 87 -30.18 -8.41 -18.66
CA ASN A 87 -31.33 -8.91 -17.91
C ASN A 87 -31.95 -10.21 -18.46
N LYS A 88 -31.30 -10.88 -19.41
CA LYS A 88 -31.77 -12.13 -20.01
C LYS A 88 -30.89 -13.32 -19.58
N PRO A 89 -31.49 -14.51 -19.39
CA PRO A 89 -30.73 -15.74 -19.20
C PRO A 89 -30.04 -16.14 -20.51
N LEU A 90 -28.95 -16.91 -20.44
CA LEU A 90 -28.23 -17.37 -21.63
C LEU A 90 -29.06 -18.31 -22.51
N SER A 91 -30.01 -19.05 -21.92
CA SER A 91 -30.94 -19.92 -22.66
C SER A 91 -31.86 -19.17 -23.62
N SER A 92 -32.01 -17.85 -23.46
CA SER A 92 -32.75 -17.01 -24.42
C SER A 92 -32.04 -16.89 -25.77
N ASN A 93 -30.73 -17.16 -25.83
CA ASN A 93 -29.89 -16.99 -27.01
C ASN A 93 -29.97 -15.59 -27.65
N GLN A 94 -30.21 -14.56 -26.83
CA GLN A 94 -30.32 -13.17 -27.29
C GLN A 94 -28.99 -12.43 -27.18
N TYR A 95 -28.55 -11.83 -28.29
CA TYR A 95 -27.28 -11.12 -28.39
C TYR A 95 -27.40 -9.80 -29.15
N TYR A 96 -26.58 -8.83 -28.78
CA TYR A 96 -26.19 -7.73 -29.64
C TYR A 96 -25.06 -8.19 -30.55
N ALA A 97 -25.18 -7.93 -31.86
CA ALA A 97 -24.12 -8.21 -32.82
C ALA A 97 -23.33 -6.93 -33.12
N ILE A 98 -22.03 -6.92 -32.78
CA ILE A 98 -21.15 -5.77 -32.96
C ILE A 98 -20.16 -6.04 -34.10
N LYS A 99 -19.98 -5.05 -34.97
CA LYS A 99 -19.03 -5.14 -36.08
C LYS A 99 -17.59 -5.06 -35.59
N HIS A 100 -16.80 -6.09 -35.88
CA HIS A 100 -15.46 -6.24 -35.30
C HIS A 100 -14.34 -5.57 -36.12
N HIS A 101 -14.57 -5.37 -37.42
CA HIS A 101 -13.57 -4.85 -38.36
C HIS A 101 -14.17 -3.89 -39.40
N GLY A 102 -13.31 -3.12 -40.07
CA GLY A 102 -13.66 -2.21 -41.17
C GLY A 102 -13.99 -0.78 -40.74
N LYS A 103 -14.60 -0.02 -41.65
CA LYS A 103 -14.91 1.43 -41.46
C LYS A 103 -15.87 1.70 -40.30
N ARG A 104 -16.75 0.74 -40.00
CA ARG A 104 -17.81 0.83 -38.97
C ARG A 104 -17.51 -0.05 -37.75
N LYS A 105 -16.24 -0.30 -37.48
CA LYS A 105 -15.80 -1.11 -36.34
C LYS A 105 -16.34 -0.52 -35.04
N GLY A 106 -16.87 -1.39 -34.19
CA GLY A 106 -17.44 -1.05 -32.89
C GLY A 106 -18.93 -0.67 -32.90
N GLN A 107 -19.54 -0.51 -34.07
CA GLN A 107 -20.97 -0.23 -34.21
C GLN A 107 -21.80 -1.53 -34.18
N ALA A 108 -23.02 -1.45 -33.64
CA ALA A 108 -23.98 -2.53 -33.60
C ALA A 108 -24.68 -2.69 -34.95
N PHE A 109 -24.86 -3.94 -35.38
CA PHE A 109 -25.74 -4.27 -36.48
C PHE A 109 -27.19 -3.98 -36.09
N THR A 110 -28.01 -3.58 -37.06
CA THR A 110 -29.41 -3.23 -36.86
C THR A 110 -30.23 -3.92 -37.93
N CYS A 111 -31.40 -4.41 -37.55
CA CYS A 111 -32.36 -4.99 -38.48
C CYS A 111 -32.86 -3.93 -39.46
N SER A 112 -33.08 -4.35 -40.69
CA SER A 112 -33.87 -3.61 -41.67
C SER A 112 -35.36 -3.76 -41.37
N THR A 113 -36.18 -2.87 -41.91
CA THR A 113 -37.64 -2.89 -41.77
C THR A 113 -38.30 -3.17 -43.13
N GLU A 114 -39.63 -3.18 -43.17
CA GLU A 114 -40.39 -3.24 -44.42
C GLU A 114 -40.05 -2.09 -45.39
N GLU A 115 -39.71 -0.90 -44.87
CA GLU A 115 -39.36 0.27 -45.69
C GLU A 115 -38.05 0.11 -46.46
N ASP A 116 -37.17 -0.79 -46.01
CA ASP A 116 -35.87 -1.07 -46.62
C ASP A 116 -35.94 -2.13 -47.74
N LYS A 117 -37.15 -2.62 -48.07
CA LYS A 117 -37.36 -3.52 -49.20
C LYS A 117 -37.28 -2.76 -50.51
N GLN A 118 -36.39 -3.20 -51.38
CA GLN A 118 -36.26 -2.69 -52.75
C GLN A 118 -36.67 -3.77 -53.76
N THR A 119 -37.29 -3.35 -54.85
CA THR A 119 -37.56 -4.24 -55.98
C THR A 119 -36.34 -4.25 -56.88
N CYS A 120 -35.72 -5.41 -57.06
CA CYS A 120 -34.59 -5.60 -57.97
C CYS A 120 -34.76 -6.89 -58.78
N CYS A 121 -34.77 -6.79 -60.11
CA CYS A 121 -34.76 -7.92 -61.06
C CYS A 121 -35.72 -9.08 -60.73
N PHE A 122 -37.04 -8.82 -60.75
CA PHE A 122 -38.12 -9.78 -60.47
C PHE A 122 -38.17 -10.37 -59.05
N CYS A 123 -37.35 -9.89 -58.11
CA CYS A 123 -37.43 -10.25 -56.70
C CYS A 123 -37.46 -9.03 -55.77
N THR A 124 -38.00 -9.22 -54.57
CA THR A 124 -37.95 -8.21 -53.50
C THR A 124 -36.70 -8.48 -52.66
N CYS A 125 -35.76 -7.55 -52.65
CA CYS A 125 -34.52 -7.65 -51.87
C CYS A 125 -34.58 -6.71 -50.66
N ILE A 126 -34.13 -7.20 -49.51
CA ILE A 126 -34.04 -6.40 -48.28
C ILE A 126 -32.65 -5.77 -48.24
N GLN A 127 -32.59 -4.44 -48.26
CA GLN A 127 -31.34 -3.70 -48.14
C GLN A 127 -30.90 -3.66 -46.67
N ASP A 128 -29.69 -4.10 -46.36
CA ASP A 128 -29.18 -4.12 -44.99
C ASP A 128 -28.96 -2.70 -44.45
N VAL A 129 -29.53 -2.42 -43.28
CA VAL A 129 -29.26 -1.17 -42.55
C VAL A 129 -27.80 -1.13 -42.11
N LYS A 130 -27.24 0.05 -42.27
CA LYS A 130 -25.85 0.39 -42.02
C LYS A 130 -25.62 0.44 -40.49
N PRO A 131 -24.65 -0.30 -39.91
CA PRO A 131 -24.44 -0.38 -38.45
C PRO A 131 -24.37 0.99 -37.76
N LYS A 132 -24.97 1.13 -36.57
CA LYS A 132 -25.03 2.38 -35.79
C LYS A 132 -24.52 2.15 -34.36
N PRO A 133 -24.25 3.20 -33.55
CA PRO A 133 -23.87 3.00 -32.14
C PRO A 133 -24.85 2.09 -31.41
N LEU A 134 -24.34 1.28 -30.48
CA LEU A 134 -25.17 0.36 -29.70
C LEU A 134 -26.14 1.15 -28.82
N ASP A 135 -27.41 0.77 -28.88
CA ASP A 135 -28.46 1.20 -27.97
C ASP A 135 -29.21 -0.03 -27.41
N PRO A 136 -28.92 -0.44 -26.17
CA PRO A 136 -29.59 -1.55 -25.49
C PRO A 136 -31.12 -1.57 -25.55
N GLU A 137 -31.77 -0.41 -25.61
CA GLU A 137 -33.25 -0.32 -25.63
C GLU A 137 -33.83 -0.55 -27.04
N GLU A 138 -32.99 -0.50 -28.08
CA GLU A 138 -33.38 -0.68 -29.47
C GLU A 138 -33.58 -2.16 -29.79
N ALA A 139 -34.85 -2.59 -29.90
CA ALA A 139 -35.20 -3.98 -30.22
C ALA A 139 -34.63 -4.44 -31.57
N TYR A 140 -34.46 -3.54 -32.54
CA TYR A 140 -33.88 -3.85 -33.85
C TYR A 140 -32.38 -4.17 -33.79
N GLN A 141 -31.69 -3.90 -32.68
CA GLN A 141 -30.28 -4.28 -32.48
C GLN A 141 -30.09 -5.59 -31.71
N GLN A 142 -31.19 -6.23 -31.31
CA GLN A 142 -31.19 -7.49 -30.57
C GLN A 142 -31.58 -8.66 -31.48
N PHE A 143 -30.79 -9.74 -31.41
CA PHE A 143 -30.96 -10.91 -32.26
C PHE A 143 -31.09 -12.16 -31.40
N GLU A 144 -32.05 -13.02 -31.72
CA GLU A 144 -32.10 -14.40 -31.23
C GLU A 144 -31.30 -15.28 -32.19
N ILE A 145 -30.27 -15.95 -31.70
CA ILE A 145 -29.49 -16.91 -32.48
C ILE A 145 -30.11 -18.31 -32.31
N CYS A 146 -30.53 -18.92 -33.42
CA CYS A 146 -31.19 -20.21 -33.44
C CYS A 146 -30.33 -21.25 -34.18
N LEU A 147 -30.38 -22.51 -33.73
CA LEU A 147 -29.86 -23.64 -34.49
C LEU A 147 -30.72 -23.92 -35.72
N TYR A 148 -30.08 -24.23 -36.84
CA TYR A 148 -30.72 -24.62 -38.09
C TYR A 148 -30.54 -26.13 -38.30
N ASP A 149 -31.61 -26.89 -38.07
CA ASP A 149 -31.59 -28.33 -38.26
C ASP A 149 -31.65 -28.68 -39.75
N THR A 150 -30.64 -29.40 -40.23
CA THR A 150 -30.67 -30.09 -41.53
C THR A 150 -30.62 -31.58 -41.23
N SER A 151 -31.47 -32.38 -41.90
CA SER A 151 -31.72 -33.80 -41.63
C SER A 151 -30.50 -34.73 -41.56
N CYS A 152 -29.30 -34.24 -41.83
CA CYS A 152 -28.03 -34.96 -41.80
C CYS A 152 -26.97 -34.36 -40.84
N ASN A 153 -27.17 -33.17 -40.25
CA ASN A 153 -26.33 -32.57 -39.20
C ASN A 153 -27.09 -31.45 -38.45
N ALA A 154 -27.52 -31.72 -37.22
CA ALA A 154 -28.31 -30.78 -36.41
C ALA A 154 -27.48 -29.72 -35.64
N LYS A 155 -26.15 -29.90 -35.56
CA LYS A 155 -25.24 -29.03 -34.76
C LYS A 155 -24.32 -28.20 -35.64
N GLY A 156 -23.97 -26.99 -35.17
CA GLY A 156 -23.04 -26.08 -35.82
C GLY A 156 -23.59 -25.25 -36.99
N ASN A 157 -24.90 -25.35 -37.26
CA ASN A 157 -25.61 -24.56 -38.26
C ASN A 157 -26.51 -23.55 -37.56
N PHE A 158 -26.45 -22.27 -37.93
CA PHE A 158 -27.20 -21.22 -37.26
C PHE A 158 -27.96 -20.31 -38.23
N PHE A 159 -28.92 -19.58 -37.67
CA PHE A 159 -29.57 -18.42 -38.27
C PHE A 159 -30.00 -17.44 -37.17
N ALA A 160 -30.21 -16.18 -37.49
CA ALA A 160 -30.71 -15.18 -36.54
C ALA A 160 -32.15 -14.77 -36.85
N LYS A 161 -32.92 -14.50 -35.80
CA LYS A 161 -34.22 -13.81 -35.86
C LYS A 161 -34.10 -12.43 -35.22
N SER A 162 -34.92 -11.49 -35.69
CA SER A 162 -35.09 -10.20 -35.00
C SER A 162 -36.00 -10.38 -33.79
N LEU A 163 -35.76 -9.61 -32.74
CA LEU A 163 -36.74 -9.45 -31.66
C LEU A 163 -37.82 -8.41 -31.99
N ALA A 164 -37.56 -7.52 -32.96
CA ALA A 164 -38.58 -6.64 -33.50
C ALA A 164 -39.50 -7.45 -34.45
N PRO A 165 -40.84 -7.38 -34.31
CA PRO A 165 -41.77 -8.20 -35.09
C PRO A 165 -41.65 -8.03 -36.63
N ASP A 166 -41.28 -6.85 -37.07
CA ASP A 166 -41.10 -6.42 -38.46
C ASP A 166 -39.62 -6.27 -38.86
N GLY A 167 -38.70 -6.67 -37.98
CA GLY A 167 -37.26 -6.57 -38.20
C GLY A 167 -36.69 -7.72 -39.02
N PHE A 168 -35.88 -7.38 -40.01
CA PHE A 168 -35.07 -8.31 -40.79
C PHE A 168 -33.60 -8.21 -40.39
N PRO A 169 -32.99 -9.25 -39.77
CA PRO A 169 -31.57 -9.20 -39.44
C PRO A 169 -30.69 -8.98 -40.70
N PRO A 170 -29.47 -8.44 -40.54
CA PRO A 170 -28.53 -8.31 -41.65
C PRO A 170 -28.37 -9.61 -42.43
N TYR A 171 -28.15 -9.53 -43.74
CA TYR A 171 -28.19 -10.68 -44.64
C TYR A 171 -27.33 -11.85 -44.15
N PHE A 172 -26.13 -11.54 -43.66
CA PHE A 172 -25.18 -12.53 -43.19
C PHE A 172 -25.64 -13.31 -41.94
N LEU A 173 -26.55 -12.74 -41.14
CA LEU A 173 -27.16 -13.36 -39.95
C LEU A 173 -28.52 -14.00 -40.26
N ARG A 174 -29.36 -13.41 -41.11
CA ARG A 174 -30.70 -13.96 -41.43
C ARG A 174 -30.65 -15.18 -42.36
N ARG A 175 -29.60 -15.31 -43.17
CA ARG A 175 -29.41 -16.50 -44.02
C ARG A 175 -29.31 -17.76 -43.14
N LYS A 176 -29.85 -18.87 -43.60
CA LYS A 176 -29.85 -20.13 -42.84
C LYS A 176 -28.60 -20.95 -43.13
N GLY A 177 -28.05 -21.59 -42.10
CA GLY A 177 -26.93 -22.53 -42.22
C GLY A 177 -25.56 -21.85 -42.27
N TRP A 178 -25.38 -20.71 -41.61
CA TRP A 178 -24.03 -20.19 -41.38
C TRP A 178 -23.39 -20.88 -40.17
N HIS A 179 -22.06 -20.95 -40.18
CA HIS A 179 -21.23 -21.53 -39.13
C HIS A 179 -20.49 -20.44 -38.36
N LEU A 180 -20.11 -20.72 -37.12
CA LEU A 180 -19.36 -19.78 -36.28
C LEU A 180 -18.00 -20.36 -35.93
N CYS A 181 -16.93 -19.71 -36.38
CA CYS A 181 -15.57 -20.08 -36.04
C CYS A 181 -15.03 -19.16 -34.95
N ALA A 182 -14.44 -19.74 -33.89
CA ALA A 182 -13.92 -19.08 -32.71
C ALA A 182 -12.40 -19.27 -32.62
N GLU A 183 -11.66 -18.19 -32.84
CA GLU A 183 -10.20 -18.17 -32.78
C GLU A 183 -9.70 -17.49 -31.49
N THR A 184 -8.69 -18.07 -30.84
CA THR A 184 -8.03 -17.43 -29.69
C THR A 184 -7.11 -16.30 -30.17
N ARG A 185 -7.25 -15.10 -29.59
CA ARG A 185 -6.36 -13.97 -29.89
C ARG A 185 -5.09 -14.02 -29.05
N LYS A 186 -3.97 -13.61 -29.65
CA LYS A 186 -2.74 -13.26 -28.92
C LYS A 186 -2.99 -11.92 -28.19
N ASN A 187 -2.71 -11.84 -26.89
CA ASN A 187 -2.84 -10.63 -26.04
C ASN A 187 -4.28 -10.21 -25.69
N TYR A 188 -5.21 -11.17 -25.57
CA TYR A 188 -6.59 -10.91 -25.16
C TYR A 188 -6.97 -11.79 -23.97
N GLU A 189 -6.87 -11.26 -22.76
CA GLU A 189 -7.16 -11.99 -21.52
C GLU A 189 -8.51 -11.53 -20.95
N LEU A 190 -9.58 -12.18 -21.38
CA LEU A 190 -10.86 -12.18 -20.67
C LEU A 190 -10.98 -13.52 -19.95
N ASN A 191 -10.87 -13.48 -18.62
CA ASN A 191 -10.77 -14.67 -17.77
C ASN A 191 -12.09 -14.95 -17.05
N ASP A 192 -12.24 -16.16 -16.52
CA ASP A 192 -13.36 -16.50 -15.64
C ASP A 192 -13.08 -16.10 -14.18
N ASP A 193 -12.97 -14.80 -13.94
CA ASP A 193 -12.60 -14.23 -12.64
C ASP A 193 -13.57 -13.15 -12.12
N ALA A 194 -14.60 -12.81 -12.89
CA ALA A 194 -15.59 -11.81 -12.53
C ALA A 194 -16.90 -12.46 -12.07
N LEU A 195 -16.89 -13.03 -10.86
CA LEU A 195 -18.03 -13.81 -10.37
C LEU A 195 -19.24 -12.97 -9.96
N GLY A 196 -19.11 -11.65 -9.91
CA GLY A 196 -20.10 -10.70 -9.41
C GLY A 196 -19.75 -10.18 -8.02
N LEU A 197 -20.77 -9.87 -7.23
CA LEU A 197 -20.60 -9.47 -5.83
C LEU A 197 -20.41 -10.72 -4.95
N ASN A 198 -19.45 -10.66 -4.02
CA ASN A 198 -19.34 -11.61 -2.92
C ASN A 198 -20.05 -11.03 -1.68
N PRO A 199 -21.29 -11.45 -1.37
CA PRO A 199 -22.07 -10.88 -0.28
C PRO A 199 -21.48 -11.22 1.09
N GLU A 200 -20.91 -12.42 1.28
CA GLU A 200 -20.31 -12.78 2.56
C GLU A 200 -19.10 -11.89 2.87
N LEU A 201 -18.23 -11.67 1.88
CA LEU A 201 -17.05 -10.82 2.02
C LEU A 201 -17.43 -9.35 2.23
N ARG A 202 -18.44 -8.85 1.50
CA ARG A 202 -18.96 -7.48 1.68
C ARG A 202 -19.53 -7.25 3.08
N GLN A 203 -20.15 -8.27 3.69
CA GLN A 203 -20.71 -8.19 5.05
C GLN A 203 -19.65 -8.20 6.14
N GLN A 204 -18.50 -8.87 5.92
CA GLN A 204 -17.43 -8.95 6.91
C GLN A 204 -16.77 -7.60 7.20
N LEU A 205 -16.83 -6.67 6.23
CA LEU A 205 -16.14 -5.37 6.24
C LEU A 205 -14.61 -5.49 6.33
N PRO A 206 -13.84 -4.48 5.90
CA PRO A 206 -12.39 -4.48 6.07
C PRO A 206 -11.98 -4.52 7.54
N GLN A 207 -10.86 -5.17 7.84
CA GLN A 207 -10.34 -5.23 9.20
C GLN A 207 -10.04 -3.81 9.73
N PHE A 208 -10.31 -3.60 11.02
CA PHE A 208 -10.16 -2.32 11.70
C PHE A 208 -9.11 -2.42 12.83
N ASN A 209 -7.93 -2.94 12.49
CA ASN A 209 -6.81 -3.24 13.39
C ASN A 209 -5.53 -2.47 13.02
N PHE A 210 -5.68 -1.25 12.52
CA PHE A 210 -4.56 -0.37 12.15
C PHE A 210 -4.44 0.80 13.14
N THR A 211 -3.27 1.42 13.20
CA THR A 211 -3.03 2.54 14.10
C THR A 211 -3.78 3.78 13.64
N SER A 212 -4.14 4.66 14.58
CA SER A 212 -4.79 5.96 14.28
C SER A 212 -3.98 6.82 13.29
N SER A 213 -2.69 6.54 13.07
CA SER A 213 -1.80 7.28 12.15
C SER A 213 -2.07 6.94 10.68
N CYS A 214 -2.66 5.80 10.39
CA CYS A 214 -3.03 5.43 9.04
C CYS A 214 -4.24 6.27 8.58
N LYS A 215 -4.16 6.82 7.36
CA LYS A 215 -5.26 7.57 6.73
C LYS A 215 -6.34 6.66 6.16
N SER A 216 -6.00 5.40 5.89
CA SER A 216 -6.95 4.39 5.41
C SER A 216 -6.52 2.98 5.81
N SER A 217 -7.47 2.04 5.78
CA SER A 217 -7.17 0.60 5.88
C SER A 217 -6.65 0.03 4.56
N GLU A 218 -6.26 -1.25 4.60
CA GLU A 218 -6.13 -2.07 3.40
C GLU A 218 -7.45 -2.10 2.60
N VAL A 219 -7.31 -2.31 1.29
CA VAL A 219 -8.42 -2.37 0.35
C VAL A 219 -8.85 -3.83 0.18
N VAL A 220 -10.15 -4.09 0.30
CA VAL A 220 -10.74 -5.41 0.08
C VAL A 220 -11.63 -5.36 -1.15
N VAL A 221 -11.34 -6.16 -2.17
CA VAL A 221 -12.19 -6.29 -3.37
C VAL A 221 -13.35 -7.22 -3.06
N VAL A 222 -14.58 -6.71 -3.05
CA VAL A 222 -15.79 -7.46 -2.70
C VAL A 222 -16.68 -7.78 -3.90
N GLY A 223 -16.38 -7.20 -5.06
CA GLY A 223 -17.09 -7.53 -6.29
C GLY A 223 -16.25 -7.25 -7.54
N LYS A 224 -16.49 -8.03 -8.59
CA LYS A 224 -15.82 -7.87 -9.88
C LYS A 224 -16.77 -8.20 -11.03
N TRP A 225 -16.77 -7.34 -12.05
CA TRP A 225 -17.54 -7.45 -13.29
C TRP A 225 -16.70 -6.99 -14.49
N TYR A 226 -17.12 -7.38 -15.70
CA TYR A 226 -16.67 -6.77 -16.94
C TYR A 226 -17.75 -5.90 -17.58
N CYS A 227 -17.35 -4.81 -18.21
CA CYS A 227 -18.21 -3.89 -18.95
C CYS A 227 -17.75 -3.82 -20.41
N PRO A 228 -18.59 -4.23 -21.39
CA PRO A 228 -18.23 -4.07 -22.80
C PRO A 228 -18.03 -2.59 -23.17
N PHE A 229 -17.06 -2.31 -24.02
CA PHE A 229 -16.70 -0.96 -24.47
C PHE A 229 -17.90 -0.18 -25.03
N ALA A 230 -18.87 -0.86 -25.63
CA ALA A 230 -20.06 -0.25 -26.21
C ALA A 230 -20.90 0.54 -25.19
N PHE A 231 -20.76 0.24 -23.88
CA PHE A 231 -21.44 0.93 -22.79
C PHE A 231 -20.63 2.09 -22.18
N ILE A 232 -19.41 2.35 -22.67
CA ILE A 232 -18.49 3.33 -22.10
C ILE A 232 -18.03 4.29 -23.21
N LYS A 233 -17.85 5.57 -22.90
CA LYS A 233 -17.29 6.59 -23.80
C LYS A 233 -16.06 7.20 -23.14
N ASP A 234 -14.89 6.65 -23.40
CA ASP A 234 -13.63 7.03 -22.71
C ASP A 234 -12.87 8.20 -23.34
N GLY A 235 -13.54 8.98 -24.20
CA GLY A 235 -12.99 10.13 -24.92
C GLY A 235 -12.29 9.79 -26.24
N THR A 236 -12.20 8.50 -26.61
CA THR A 236 -11.61 8.07 -27.89
C THR A 236 -12.68 7.72 -28.94
N GLU A 237 -12.32 7.77 -30.22
CA GLU A 237 -13.20 7.29 -31.30
C GLU A 237 -13.51 5.80 -31.11
N LEU A 238 -14.77 5.39 -31.30
CA LEU A 238 -15.28 4.04 -31.03
C LEU A 238 -14.41 2.92 -31.61
N LYS A 239 -13.85 3.13 -32.81
CA LYS A 239 -12.96 2.18 -33.48
C LYS A 239 -11.65 1.98 -32.71
N GLU A 240 -11.06 3.06 -32.22
CA GLU A 240 -9.82 3.05 -31.45
C GLU A 240 -10.06 2.56 -30.02
N GLN A 241 -11.19 2.94 -29.41
CA GLN A 241 -11.65 2.41 -28.12
C GLN A 241 -11.72 0.87 -28.15
N MET A 242 -12.39 0.30 -29.15
CA MET A 242 -12.51 -1.16 -29.31
C MET A 242 -11.17 -1.84 -29.61
N LYS A 243 -10.23 -1.17 -30.28
CA LYS A 243 -8.88 -1.71 -30.47
C LYS A 243 -8.10 -1.76 -29.15
N ARG A 244 -8.25 -0.72 -28.33
CA ARG A 244 -7.53 -0.58 -27.07
C ARG A 244 -8.09 -1.47 -25.97
N SER A 245 -9.41 -1.47 -25.79
CA SER A 245 -10.07 -2.22 -24.72
C SER A 245 -11.48 -2.60 -25.15
N ILE A 246 -11.69 -3.88 -25.47
CA ILE A 246 -13.03 -4.43 -25.79
C ILE A 246 -13.90 -4.53 -24.53
N PHE A 247 -13.29 -4.96 -23.42
CA PHE A 247 -13.94 -4.97 -22.11
C PHE A 247 -13.21 -4.00 -21.19
N TYR A 248 -13.88 -3.64 -20.12
CA TYR A 248 -13.33 -2.88 -19.01
C TYR A 248 -13.61 -3.67 -17.74
N GLU A 249 -12.63 -3.74 -16.85
CA GLU A 249 -12.80 -4.33 -15.53
C GLU A 249 -13.46 -3.30 -14.61
N MET A 250 -14.52 -3.72 -13.91
CA MET A 250 -15.17 -2.96 -12.86
C MET A 250 -15.05 -3.75 -11.55
N THR A 251 -14.36 -3.19 -10.56
CA THR A 251 -14.31 -3.75 -9.20
C THR A 251 -15.12 -2.90 -8.23
N LEU A 252 -15.65 -3.53 -7.18
CA LEU A 252 -16.16 -2.86 -5.99
C LEU A 252 -15.20 -3.13 -4.84
N GLU A 253 -14.59 -2.08 -4.33
CA GLU A 253 -13.57 -2.09 -3.27
C GLU A 253 -14.15 -1.53 -1.97
N GLN A 254 -13.82 -2.13 -0.82
CA GLN A 254 -14.14 -1.61 0.51
C GLN A 254 -12.86 -1.20 1.24
N ARG A 255 -12.90 -0.06 1.93
CA ARG A 255 -11.85 0.37 2.87
C ARG A 255 -12.38 1.34 3.91
N TRP A 256 -11.69 1.43 5.04
CA TRP A 256 -11.91 2.52 6.01
C TRP A 256 -11.08 3.73 5.58
N GLU A 257 -11.67 4.92 5.53
CA GLU A 257 -10.95 6.17 5.28
C GLU A 257 -11.13 7.16 6.42
N GLN A 258 -10.04 7.79 6.85
CA GLN A 258 -10.08 8.83 7.87
C GLN A 258 -10.80 10.05 7.31
N PHE A 259 -11.83 10.51 8.02
CA PHE A 259 -12.55 11.74 7.65
C PHE A 259 -12.46 12.82 8.74
N PHE A 260 -12.06 12.45 9.95
CA PHE A 260 -11.89 13.38 11.06
C PHE A 260 -10.71 12.94 11.93
N THR A 261 -9.95 13.92 12.41
CA THR A 261 -8.96 13.71 13.46
C THR A 261 -8.84 14.98 14.29
N CYS A 262 -8.65 14.80 15.59
CA CYS A 262 -8.30 15.88 16.50
C CYS A 262 -7.19 15.42 17.43
N GLN A 263 -6.36 16.37 17.82
CA GLN A 263 -5.30 16.18 18.81
C GLN A 263 -5.67 16.97 20.05
N ASN A 264 -5.39 16.39 21.22
CA ASN A 264 -5.60 17.05 22.49
C ASN A 264 -4.31 17.78 22.90
N ASP A 265 -4.10 18.97 22.34
CA ASP A 265 -2.86 19.76 22.53
C ASP A 265 -2.76 20.38 23.94
N LYS A 266 -3.89 20.55 24.62
CA LYS A 266 -4.01 21.07 25.99
C LYS A 266 -4.92 20.12 26.74
N LEU A 267 -4.35 19.24 27.56
CA LEU A 267 -5.01 18.17 28.35
C LEU A 267 -5.94 18.69 29.47
N ASN A 268 -6.75 19.70 29.17
CA ASN A 268 -7.88 20.24 29.94
C ASN A 268 -9.17 20.27 29.10
N GLU A 269 -9.13 19.91 27.82
CA GLU A 269 -10.33 19.73 27.01
C GLU A 269 -10.95 18.37 27.37
N GLY A 270 -12.25 18.38 27.71
CA GLY A 270 -12.92 17.27 28.38
C GLY A 270 -12.84 15.91 27.67
N ASN A 271 -13.32 14.86 28.34
CA ASN A 271 -13.27 13.46 27.86
C ASN A 271 -14.16 13.17 26.63
N SER A 272 -14.71 14.20 26.00
CA SER A 272 -15.67 14.09 24.90
C SER A 272 -15.21 14.90 23.70
N VAL A 273 -15.27 14.30 22.51
CA VAL A 273 -15.01 14.98 21.24
C VAL A 273 -16.33 15.12 20.49
N LEU A 274 -16.70 16.36 20.14
CA LEU A 274 -17.78 16.60 19.20
C LEU A 274 -17.25 16.43 17.77
N VAL A 275 -17.73 15.40 17.07
CA VAL A 275 -17.49 15.20 15.65
C VAL A 275 -18.67 15.80 14.91
N ASP A 276 -18.43 16.88 14.16
CA ASP A 276 -19.45 17.56 13.37
C ASP A 276 -18.91 17.89 11.97
N VAL A 277 -18.98 16.91 11.06
CA VAL A 277 -18.35 16.98 9.73
C VAL A 277 -19.39 16.71 8.64
N ALA A 278 -19.46 17.60 7.65
CA ALA A 278 -20.18 17.36 6.41
C ALA A 278 -19.24 16.63 5.44
N LEU A 279 -19.70 15.50 4.89
CA LEU A 279 -18.94 14.72 3.93
C LEU A 279 -19.64 14.71 2.58
N ASP A 280 -18.85 14.86 1.52
CA ASP A 280 -19.27 14.46 0.18
C ASP A 280 -19.46 12.93 0.23
N THR A 281 -20.72 12.48 0.32
CA THR A 281 -21.08 11.05 0.37
C THR A 281 -20.82 10.33 -0.94
N GLU A 282 -20.65 11.10 -2.02
CA GLU A 282 -20.50 10.65 -3.38
C GLU A 282 -19.37 11.45 -4.05
N VAL A 283 -18.29 10.78 -4.47
CA VAL A 283 -17.13 11.42 -5.08
C VAL A 283 -16.67 10.65 -6.32
N VAL A 284 -16.52 11.34 -7.45
CA VAL A 284 -16.05 10.75 -8.70
C VAL A 284 -14.70 11.36 -9.07
N LEU A 285 -13.72 10.51 -9.41
CA LEU A 285 -12.43 10.92 -9.96
C LEU A 285 -12.20 10.28 -11.33
N ILE A 286 -11.97 11.09 -12.37
CA ILE A 286 -11.53 10.62 -13.69
C ILE A 286 -10.01 10.44 -13.66
N ALA A 287 -9.52 9.29 -14.14
CA ALA A 287 -8.11 8.89 -14.09
C ALA A 287 -7.48 9.01 -12.69
N GLY A 288 -8.29 8.88 -11.63
CA GLY A 288 -7.86 8.93 -10.22
C GLY A 288 -7.43 10.29 -9.68
N THR A 289 -7.52 11.36 -10.48
CA THR A 289 -6.98 12.68 -10.12
C THR A 289 -7.99 13.81 -10.33
N ASN A 290 -8.74 13.77 -11.42
CA ASN A 290 -9.63 14.86 -11.80
C ASN A 290 -11.01 14.67 -11.17
N LYS A 291 -11.34 15.44 -10.11
CA LYS A 291 -12.69 15.44 -9.51
C LYS A 291 -13.72 15.83 -10.58
N ALA A 292 -14.68 14.95 -10.80
CA ALA A 292 -15.70 15.13 -11.81
C ALA A 292 -17.06 15.45 -11.19
N THR A 293 -17.84 16.23 -11.92
CA THR A 293 -19.23 16.54 -11.64
C THR A 293 -20.10 15.90 -12.69
N TRP A 294 -21.33 15.55 -12.30
CA TRP A 294 -22.30 14.91 -13.18
C TRP A 294 -23.71 15.16 -12.61
N ASP A 295 -24.72 15.02 -13.46
CA ASP A 295 -26.14 15.19 -13.10
C ASP A 295 -26.92 14.05 -13.77
N ASP A 296 -27.81 13.41 -13.01
CA ASP A 296 -28.65 12.31 -13.49
C ASP A 296 -29.71 12.77 -14.51
N ARG A 297 -29.95 14.07 -14.61
CA ARG A 297 -30.84 14.68 -15.62
C ARG A 297 -30.15 14.99 -16.94
N ASN A 298 -28.82 15.10 -16.94
CA ASN A 298 -28.03 15.43 -18.13
C ASN A 298 -27.67 14.16 -18.93
N VAL A 299 -28.69 13.38 -19.27
CA VAL A 299 -28.57 12.17 -20.10
C VAL A 299 -28.72 12.55 -21.57
N VAL A 300 -27.65 12.35 -22.35
CA VAL A 300 -27.66 12.56 -23.80
C VAL A 300 -27.44 11.21 -24.47
N GLU A 301 -28.36 10.78 -25.34
CA GLU A 301 -28.31 9.48 -26.03
C GLU A 301 -28.15 8.26 -25.08
N GLY A 302 -28.78 8.32 -23.90
CA GLY A 302 -28.67 7.27 -22.88
C GLY A 302 -27.33 7.24 -22.15
N VAL A 303 -26.45 8.22 -22.36
CA VAL A 303 -25.14 8.33 -21.71
C VAL A 303 -25.14 9.44 -20.66
N ILE A 304 -24.66 9.11 -19.47
CA ILE A 304 -24.36 10.05 -18.38
C ILE A 304 -22.90 10.47 -18.51
N TRP A 305 -22.68 11.79 -18.61
CA TRP A 305 -21.35 12.37 -18.76
C TRP A 305 -20.81 12.89 -17.44
N PHE A 306 -19.63 12.39 -17.08
CA PHE A 306 -18.83 12.86 -15.97
C PHE A 306 -17.78 13.81 -16.51
N LYS A 307 -17.78 15.05 -16.02
CA LYS A 307 -16.91 16.11 -16.54
C LYS A 307 -16.08 16.72 -15.42
N SER A 308 -14.78 16.86 -15.66
CA SER A 308 -13.89 17.62 -14.81
C SER A 308 -13.55 18.96 -15.47
N TYR A 309 -13.38 19.98 -14.64
CA TYR A 309 -13.09 21.33 -15.08
C TYR A 309 -11.81 21.83 -14.43
N GLY A 310 -10.99 22.54 -15.21
CA GLY A 310 -9.79 23.21 -14.75
C GLY A 310 -10.10 24.44 -13.91
N LYS A 311 -9.05 25.07 -13.35
CA LYS A 311 -9.20 26.32 -12.59
C LYS A 311 -9.70 27.50 -13.44
N ASP A 312 -9.49 27.42 -14.73
CA ASP A 312 -9.95 28.34 -15.78
C ASP A 312 -11.40 28.07 -16.22
N GLY A 313 -12.05 27.04 -15.67
CA GLY A 313 -13.43 26.66 -16.01
C GLY A 313 -13.57 25.86 -17.30
N ASN A 314 -12.46 25.58 -17.99
CA ASN A 314 -12.46 24.76 -19.20
C ASN A 314 -12.56 23.27 -18.86
N GLU A 315 -13.25 22.50 -19.70
CA GLU A 315 -13.36 21.05 -19.55
C GLU A 315 -11.97 20.41 -19.76
N VAL A 316 -11.49 19.69 -18.73
CA VAL A 316 -10.16 19.04 -18.76
C VAL A 316 -10.28 17.59 -19.18
N SER A 317 -11.30 16.89 -18.69
CA SER A 317 -11.54 15.50 -19.04
C SER A 317 -13.01 15.14 -18.91
N SER A 318 -13.50 14.33 -19.85
CA SER A 318 -14.85 13.77 -19.84
C SER A 318 -14.84 12.25 -19.93
N LEU A 319 -15.77 11.61 -19.24
CA LEU A 319 -16.05 10.18 -19.36
C LEU A 319 -17.55 9.98 -19.45
N GLY A 320 -18.02 9.26 -20.46
CA GLY A 320 -19.42 8.86 -20.57
C GLY A 320 -19.62 7.43 -20.10
N LEU A 321 -20.62 7.19 -19.24
CA LEU A 321 -21.13 5.85 -18.95
C LEU A 321 -22.58 5.77 -19.41
N ARG A 322 -22.92 4.70 -20.14
CA ARG A 322 -24.32 4.38 -20.43
C ARG A 322 -25.10 4.23 -19.11
N ARG A 323 -26.35 4.71 -19.08
CA ARG A 323 -27.21 4.76 -17.89
C ARG A 323 -27.29 3.41 -17.18
N GLU A 324 -27.30 2.32 -17.95
CA GLU A 324 -27.34 0.94 -17.46
C GLU A 324 -26.21 0.60 -16.47
N ILE A 325 -25.00 1.13 -16.69
CA ILE A 325 -23.87 0.95 -15.76
C ILE A 325 -24.09 1.76 -14.48
N VAL A 326 -24.53 3.02 -14.61
CA VAL A 326 -24.71 3.93 -13.46
C VAL A 326 -25.85 3.46 -12.56
N GLU A 327 -26.97 3.06 -13.15
CA GLU A 327 -28.10 2.47 -12.42
C GLU A 327 -27.70 1.18 -11.70
N ARG A 328 -26.90 0.33 -12.34
CA ARG A 328 -26.37 -0.87 -11.69
C ARG A 328 -25.49 -0.53 -10.48
N MET A 329 -24.57 0.44 -10.62
CA MET A 329 -23.72 0.89 -9.50
C MET A 329 -24.58 1.42 -8.34
N LYS A 330 -25.55 2.29 -8.64
CA LYS A 330 -26.46 2.85 -7.62
C LYS A 330 -27.29 1.77 -6.94
N TRP A 331 -27.81 0.79 -7.69
CA TRP A 331 -28.57 -0.32 -7.14
C TRP A 331 -27.74 -1.16 -6.14
N GLU A 332 -26.48 -1.45 -6.47
CA GLU A 332 -25.58 -2.18 -5.57
C GLU A 332 -25.29 -1.41 -4.27
N GLN A 333 -25.18 -0.09 -4.35
CA GLN A 333 -24.95 0.78 -3.18
C GLN A 333 -26.20 0.89 -2.31
N GLN A 334 -27.38 1.09 -2.92
CA GLN A 334 -28.66 1.11 -2.22
C GLN A 334 -28.94 -0.22 -1.50
N ARG A 335 -28.69 -1.35 -2.17
CA ARG A 335 -28.78 -2.69 -1.55
C ARG A 335 -27.81 -2.86 -0.38
N GLY A 336 -26.64 -2.22 -0.41
CA GLY A 336 -25.66 -2.19 0.68
C GLY A 336 -25.99 -1.24 1.84
N GLY A 337 -27.13 -0.57 1.79
CA GLY A 337 -27.60 0.38 2.80
C GLY A 337 -27.03 1.79 2.66
N TRP A 338 -26.41 2.13 1.52
CA TRP A 338 -25.91 3.49 1.30
C TRP A 338 -27.06 4.50 1.20
N GLN A 339 -26.90 5.66 1.84
CA GLN A 339 -27.86 6.76 1.82
C GLN A 339 -27.21 8.03 1.28
N ASN A 340 -27.98 8.79 0.48
CA ASN A 340 -27.50 10.03 -0.10
C ASN A 340 -27.61 11.18 0.92
N GLN A 341 -26.51 11.93 1.06
CA GLN A 341 -26.35 13.09 1.94
C GLN A 341 -26.49 12.78 3.43
N GLY A 342 -25.47 13.15 4.20
CA GLY A 342 -25.64 13.31 5.63
C GLY A 342 -24.43 13.94 6.29
N ARG A 343 -24.73 14.67 7.36
CA ARG A 343 -23.75 15.27 8.25
C ARG A 343 -23.55 14.30 9.40
N ILE A 344 -22.30 13.93 9.66
CA ILE A 344 -22.00 13.12 10.84
C ILE A 344 -21.92 14.08 12.01
N LYS A 345 -22.88 13.98 12.93
CA LYS A 345 -22.88 14.73 14.19
C LYS A 345 -23.01 13.75 15.35
N GLN A 346 -21.89 13.48 16.01
CA GLN A 346 -21.85 12.58 17.16
C GLN A 346 -20.89 13.10 18.23
N VAL A 347 -21.18 12.78 19.48
CA VAL A 347 -20.28 13.04 20.60
C VAL A 347 -19.66 11.72 21.00
N GLU A 348 -18.35 11.64 20.88
CA GLU A 348 -17.58 10.45 21.24
C GLU A 348 -16.92 10.70 22.59
N GLU A 349 -17.29 9.89 23.57
CA GLU A 349 -16.74 9.95 24.91
C GLU A 349 -15.66 8.89 25.07
N ASN A 350 -14.49 9.30 25.53
CA ASN A 350 -13.46 8.36 25.94
C ASN A 350 -13.94 7.66 27.23
N ARG A 351 -14.42 6.42 27.09
CA ARG A 351 -14.89 5.58 28.20
C ARG A 351 -13.77 5.17 29.16
N GLU A 352 -12.51 5.37 28.77
CA GLU A 352 -11.35 5.08 29.60
C GLU A 352 -11.02 6.27 30.52
N ASN A 353 -11.78 6.37 31.61
CA ASN A 353 -11.75 7.46 32.62
C ASN A 353 -10.41 7.73 33.33
N SER A 354 -9.30 7.06 32.98
CA SER A 354 -8.06 7.07 33.79
C SER A 354 -6.80 7.56 33.09
N SER A 355 -6.81 7.74 31.76
CA SER A 355 -5.70 8.32 31.02
C SER A 355 -6.24 9.18 29.89
N GLY A 356 -5.86 10.44 29.84
CA GLY A 356 -6.22 11.34 28.74
C GLY A 356 -5.93 10.71 27.37
N TRP A 357 -6.57 11.24 26.33
CA TRP A 357 -6.36 10.81 24.95
C TRP A 357 -5.45 11.80 24.24
N ARG A 358 -4.48 11.32 23.46
CA ARG A 358 -3.58 12.18 22.69
C ARG A 358 -4.19 12.56 21.35
N ARG A 359 -4.76 11.56 20.69
CA ARG A 359 -5.32 11.72 19.36
C ARG A 359 -6.54 10.86 19.20
N PHE A 360 -7.53 11.45 18.57
CA PHE A 360 -8.76 10.79 18.21
C PHE A 360 -8.92 10.87 16.70
N SER A 361 -9.28 9.75 16.09
CA SER A 361 -9.48 9.64 14.65
C SER A 361 -10.79 8.91 14.38
N CYS A 362 -11.60 9.46 13.47
CA CYS A 362 -12.78 8.76 12.94
C CYS A 362 -12.55 8.35 11.49
N TYR A 363 -13.09 7.18 11.19
CA TYR A 363 -13.03 6.53 9.90
C TYR A 363 -14.44 6.20 9.44
N VAL A 364 -14.68 6.36 8.14
CA VAL A 364 -15.92 6.02 7.49
C VAL A 364 -15.65 4.87 6.53
N LEU A 365 -16.58 3.93 6.42
CA LEU A 365 -16.50 2.91 5.38
C LEU A 365 -16.73 3.58 4.02
N VAL A 366 -15.79 3.37 3.10
CA VAL A 366 -15.89 3.80 1.71
C VAL A 366 -16.00 2.57 0.83
N GLU A 367 -17.07 2.51 0.05
CA GLU A 367 -17.20 1.59 -1.06
C GLU A 367 -16.86 2.32 -2.36
N ARG A 368 -15.90 1.79 -3.12
CA ARG A 368 -15.38 2.44 -4.32
C ARG A 368 -15.56 1.52 -5.52
N PHE A 369 -16.29 1.98 -6.53
CA PHE A 369 -16.21 1.36 -7.84
C PHE A 369 -14.94 1.82 -8.55
N VAL A 370 -14.20 0.89 -9.13
CA VAL A 370 -12.99 1.18 -9.90
C VAL A 370 -13.12 0.60 -11.30
N LEU A 371 -13.09 1.49 -12.29
CA LEU A 371 -13.16 1.13 -13.70
C LEU A 371 -11.76 1.16 -14.32
N ARG A 372 -11.32 0.02 -14.87
CA ARG A 372 -10.03 -0.15 -15.54
C ARG A 372 -10.20 -0.64 -16.96
N ARG A 373 -9.28 -0.23 -17.84
CA ARG A 373 -9.10 -0.89 -19.14
C ARG A 373 -8.41 -2.24 -18.93
N MET A 374 -8.44 -3.10 -19.95
CA MET A 374 -7.75 -4.41 -19.90
C MET A 374 -6.22 -4.28 -19.80
N ASP A 375 -5.65 -3.13 -20.20
CA ASP A 375 -4.24 -2.77 -19.98
C ASP A 375 -3.93 -2.35 -18.52
N ARG A 376 -4.91 -2.51 -17.61
CA ARG A 376 -4.90 -2.11 -16.18
C ARG A 376 -4.84 -0.61 -15.92
N SER A 377 -4.90 0.24 -16.96
CA SER A 377 -4.97 1.69 -16.77
C SER A 377 -6.29 2.10 -16.13
N LEU A 378 -6.21 2.99 -15.14
CA LEU A 378 -7.37 3.53 -14.42
C LEU A 378 -8.15 4.50 -15.32
N VAL A 379 -9.47 4.32 -15.37
CA VAL A 379 -10.38 5.20 -16.11
C VAL A 379 -11.14 6.10 -15.15
N MET A 380 -11.71 5.52 -14.09
CA MET A 380 -12.53 6.24 -13.12
C MET A 380 -12.54 5.52 -11.77
N THR A 381 -12.62 6.29 -10.69
CA THR A 381 -13.10 5.81 -9.39
C THR A 381 -14.36 6.54 -8.99
N TYR A 382 -15.25 5.83 -8.31
CA TYR A 382 -16.53 6.35 -7.86
C TYR A 382 -16.81 5.88 -6.44
N ASP A 383 -16.68 6.80 -5.50
CA ASP A 383 -16.66 6.56 -4.07
C ASP A 383 -18.01 6.86 -3.44
N PHE A 384 -18.47 5.92 -2.62
CA PHE A 384 -19.68 5.97 -1.81
C PHE A 384 -19.29 5.87 -0.33
N LYS A 385 -19.44 6.95 0.43
CA LYS A 385 -19.13 6.99 1.86
C LYS A 385 -20.37 6.65 2.69
N HIS A 386 -20.28 5.60 3.49
CA HIS A 386 -21.36 5.13 4.38
C HIS A 386 -21.32 5.87 5.72
N ILE A 387 -22.03 6.99 5.79
CA ILE A 387 -22.11 7.84 7.00
C ILE A 387 -22.69 7.12 8.23
N ASP A 388 -23.42 6.03 8.03
CA ASP A 388 -23.97 5.13 9.06
C ASP A 388 -22.93 4.13 9.59
N LYS A 389 -21.82 3.93 8.87
CA LYS A 389 -20.75 2.99 9.20
C LYS A 389 -19.49 3.76 9.55
N VAL A 390 -19.45 4.26 10.78
CA VAL A 390 -18.33 5.01 11.35
C VAL A 390 -17.66 4.20 12.44
N LYS A 391 -16.33 4.26 12.49
CA LYS A 391 -15.53 3.73 13.59
C LYS A 391 -14.53 4.77 14.08
N SER A 392 -14.23 4.72 15.37
CA SER A 392 -13.29 5.64 16.01
C SER A 392 -12.12 4.89 16.64
N ILE A 393 -10.95 5.52 16.63
CA ILE A 393 -9.76 5.05 17.34
C ILE A 393 -9.34 6.13 18.33
N TRP A 394 -9.29 5.75 19.61
CA TRP A 394 -8.70 6.56 20.67
C TRP A 394 -7.25 6.13 20.88
N GLU A 395 -6.31 7.02 20.59
CA GLU A 395 -4.90 6.81 20.90
C GLU A 395 -4.66 7.22 22.37
N SER A 396 -4.73 6.23 23.27
CA SER A 396 -4.41 6.39 24.69
C SER A 396 -2.90 6.33 24.92
N LEU A 397 -2.40 7.10 25.90
CA LEU A 397 -0.97 7.13 26.27
C LEU A 397 -0.43 5.82 26.89
N SER A 398 -1.15 4.68 26.87
CA SER A 398 -0.77 3.45 27.60
C SER A 398 -0.91 2.13 26.82
N TYR A 399 -0.46 2.08 25.57
CA TYR A 399 -0.45 0.87 24.73
C TYR A 399 0.07 -0.40 25.45
N TYR A 400 1.14 -0.29 26.25
CA TYR A 400 1.75 -1.41 26.96
C TYR A 400 1.03 -1.86 28.24
N LYS A 401 0.18 -1.02 28.85
CA LYS A 401 -0.66 -1.45 29.98
C LYS A 401 -1.82 -2.35 29.53
N LYS A 402 -2.25 -2.19 28.28
CA LYS A 402 -3.34 -2.96 27.67
C LYS A 402 -2.88 -4.29 27.06
N ASN A 403 -1.60 -4.40 26.70
CA ASN A 403 -1.02 -5.58 26.03
C ASN A 403 0.27 -6.03 26.73
N PRO A 404 0.20 -6.68 27.91
CA PRO A 404 1.39 -7.14 28.64
C PRO A 404 2.22 -8.15 27.83
N ASP A 405 1.57 -8.93 26.95
CA ASP A 405 2.26 -9.85 26.05
C ASP A 405 3.18 -9.13 25.06
N ALA A 406 2.88 -7.88 24.68
CA ALA A 406 3.72 -7.09 23.80
C ALA A 406 5.08 -6.72 24.44
N LEU A 407 5.18 -6.71 25.77
CA LEU A 407 6.46 -6.53 26.47
C LEU A 407 7.40 -7.73 26.32
N SER A 408 6.86 -8.90 25.94
CA SER A 408 7.60 -10.16 25.80
C SER A 408 8.24 -10.36 24.43
N LEU A 409 7.82 -9.58 23.42
CA LEU A 409 8.33 -9.69 22.05
C LEU A 409 9.65 -8.90 21.90
N PRO A 410 10.71 -9.49 21.32
CA PRO A 410 11.90 -8.74 20.97
C PRO A 410 11.59 -7.73 19.84
N PRO A 411 12.39 -6.66 19.71
CA PRO A 411 12.23 -5.68 18.63
C PRO A 411 12.56 -6.29 17.26
N ASP A 412 11.94 -5.77 16.18
CA ASP A 412 12.16 -6.29 14.82
C ASP A 412 13.60 -6.08 14.35
N GLY A 413 14.22 -7.17 13.87
CA GLY A 413 15.57 -7.26 13.32
C GLY A 413 16.71 -7.14 14.34
N PRO A 414 17.95 -7.41 13.91
CA PRO A 414 19.11 -7.48 14.80
C PRO A 414 19.48 -6.10 15.36
N ASN A 415 20.23 -6.14 16.46
CA ASN A 415 20.81 -5.01 17.20
C ASN A 415 19.82 -3.87 17.47
N SER A 416 18.56 -4.23 17.73
CA SER A 416 17.47 -3.29 17.97
C SER A 416 17.03 -3.32 19.43
N GLY A 417 16.47 -2.22 19.89
CA GLY A 417 16.00 -2.05 21.26
C GLY A 417 14.74 -1.20 21.29
N TYR A 418 13.93 -1.38 22.33
CA TYR A 418 12.81 -0.48 22.59
C TYR A 418 13.27 0.74 23.38
N LEU A 419 12.65 1.89 23.13
CA LEU A 419 12.74 3.06 24.00
C LEU A 419 11.36 3.30 24.62
N VAL A 420 11.35 3.54 25.91
CA VAL A 420 10.15 3.81 26.69
C VAL A 420 10.03 5.32 26.89
N ILE A 421 8.93 5.88 26.43
CA ILE A 421 8.62 7.31 26.58
C ILE A 421 7.58 7.42 27.69
N LYS A 422 7.89 8.20 28.73
CA LYS A 422 6.97 8.53 29.82
C LYS A 422 6.40 9.91 29.56
N ASP A 423 5.10 10.01 29.35
CA ASP A 423 4.44 11.29 29.11
C ASP A 423 4.16 12.05 30.41
N SER A 424 3.95 13.36 30.31
CA SER A 424 3.67 14.27 31.43
C SER A 424 2.46 13.89 32.28
N GLU A 425 1.54 13.06 31.78
CA GLU A 425 0.33 12.63 32.51
C GLU A 425 0.49 11.37 33.38
N SER A 426 1.62 10.68 33.26
CA SER A 426 1.98 9.57 34.17
C SER A 426 2.74 10.06 35.42
N GLU A 427 2.77 11.37 35.62
CA GLU A 427 3.20 12.04 36.84
C GLU A 427 2.05 11.91 37.85
N THR A 428 2.17 10.98 38.81
CA THR A 428 1.19 10.85 39.90
C THR A 428 1.24 12.11 40.77
N TYR A 429 0.13 12.56 41.34
CA TYR A 429 0.13 13.65 42.32
C TYR A 429 0.10 13.05 43.73
N CYS A 430 0.86 13.60 44.68
CA CYS A 430 0.70 13.17 46.08
C CYS A 430 -0.55 13.83 46.70
N CYS A 431 -0.98 13.30 47.86
CA CYS A 431 -2.22 13.64 48.57
C CYS A 431 -2.61 15.13 48.45
N PHE A 432 -3.87 15.37 48.04
CA PHE A 432 -4.51 16.68 47.85
C PHE A 432 -4.10 17.50 46.60
N GLY A 433 -3.36 16.94 45.64
CA GLY A 433 -3.14 17.59 44.34
C GLY A 433 -2.19 18.79 44.36
N LEU A 434 -1.48 19.01 45.47
CA LEU A 434 -0.59 20.16 45.68
C LEU A 434 0.87 19.89 45.28
N CYS A 435 1.27 18.64 45.07
CA CYS A 435 2.66 18.26 44.75
C CYS A 435 2.73 17.23 43.61
N LYS A 436 3.52 17.51 42.57
CA LYS A 436 3.87 16.53 41.53
C LYS A 436 4.74 15.43 42.13
N ASN A 437 4.32 14.18 42.01
CA ASN A 437 5.11 13.02 42.40
C ASN A 437 5.95 12.57 41.19
N TYR A 438 7.24 12.83 41.25
CA TYR A 438 8.19 12.47 40.21
C TYR A 438 8.61 10.99 40.29
N GLU A 439 8.05 10.21 41.22
CA GLU A 439 8.49 8.84 41.48
C GLU A 439 8.07 7.85 40.39
N ILE A 440 9.01 6.98 40.00
CA ILE A 440 8.78 5.85 39.11
C ILE A 440 8.41 4.66 39.99
N MET A 441 7.22 4.10 39.77
CA MET A 441 6.70 3.00 40.58
C MET A 441 6.83 1.63 39.91
N ASP A 442 6.87 1.60 38.58
CA ASP A 442 6.77 0.37 37.79
C ASP A 442 7.86 0.33 36.70
N LEU A 443 8.11 -0.88 36.18
CA LEU A 443 8.92 -1.14 34.99
C LEU A 443 8.02 -1.22 33.74
N PRO A 444 8.52 -0.93 32.53
CA PRO A 444 9.91 -0.59 32.19
C PRO A 444 10.28 0.89 32.43
N LEU A 445 11.58 1.20 32.53
CA LEU A 445 12.08 2.54 32.85
C LEU A 445 12.10 3.47 31.63
N PRO A 446 11.72 4.75 31.75
CA PRO A 446 11.67 5.66 30.62
C PRO A 446 13.00 6.31 30.24
N GLN A 447 13.20 6.53 28.93
CA GLN A 447 14.41 7.12 28.33
C GLN A 447 14.25 8.60 27.99
N ASN A 448 13.04 9.13 27.91
CA ASN A 448 12.78 10.56 27.67
C ASN A 448 12.86 11.44 28.94
N LYS A 449 13.07 10.83 30.12
CA LYS A 449 13.17 11.54 31.41
C LYS A 449 14.59 11.47 31.97
N LYS A 450 14.97 12.49 32.75
CA LYS A 450 16.17 12.45 33.57
C LYS A 450 15.87 11.67 34.85
N LEU A 451 16.50 10.51 35.01
CA LEU A 451 16.28 9.65 36.17
C LEU A 451 17.31 9.90 37.28
N THR A 452 16.83 10.02 38.52
CA THR A 452 17.66 10.16 39.72
C THR A 452 17.26 9.12 40.75
N ILE A 453 18.21 8.25 41.09
CA ILE A 453 18.08 7.22 42.12
C ILE A 453 18.28 7.86 43.48
N ARG A 454 17.35 7.64 44.41
CA ARG A 454 17.37 8.08 45.81
C ARG A 454 17.47 6.87 46.74
N TYR A 455 18.41 6.91 47.68
CA TYR A 455 18.57 5.88 48.71
C TYR A 455 19.13 6.48 50.00
N GLU A 456 18.82 5.85 51.15
CA GLU A 456 19.16 6.40 52.48
C GLU A 456 20.27 5.60 53.15
N MET A 457 21.37 6.21 53.57
CA MET A 457 22.40 5.54 54.37
C MET A 457 22.21 5.86 55.85
N SER A 458 22.05 4.85 56.69
CA SER A 458 22.07 4.98 58.15
C SER A 458 23.43 4.52 58.66
N ASN A 459 24.08 5.35 59.48
CA ASN A 459 25.30 4.99 60.21
C ASN A 459 25.04 4.79 61.71
N GLY A 460 23.78 4.56 62.11
CA GLY A 460 23.37 4.34 63.51
C GLY A 460 23.13 5.61 64.32
N GLN A 461 23.68 6.77 63.91
CA GLN A 461 23.44 8.08 64.54
C GLN A 461 22.71 9.09 63.64
N SER A 462 22.82 8.96 62.31
CA SER A 462 22.17 9.85 61.34
C SER A 462 21.78 9.09 60.08
N THR A 463 20.65 9.47 59.46
CA THR A 463 20.28 9.05 58.11
C THR A 463 20.72 10.12 57.11
N SER A 464 21.40 9.71 56.04
CA SER A 464 21.79 10.60 54.93
C SER A 464 21.15 10.14 53.62
N VAL A 465 20.45 11.05 52.93
CA VAL A 465 19.80 10.76 51.66
C VAL A 465 20.79 11.04 50.52
N ASN A 466 21.12 10.00 49.76
CA ASN A 466 22.03 10.09 48.62
C ASN A 466 21.25 10.06 47.31
N ARG A 467 21.77 10.76 46.30
CA ARG A 467 21.16 10.89 44.97
C ARG A 467 22.17 10.64 43.87
N ASN A 468 21.86 9.74 42.94
CA ASN A 468 22.67 9.47 41.75
C ASN A 468 21.84 9.62 40.48
N SER A 469 22.22 10.52 39.58
CA SER A 469 21.56 10.68 38.28
C SER A 469 22.10 9.69 37.24
N VAL A 470 21.22 8.87 36.69
CA VAL A 470 21.55 7.72 35.82
C VAL A 470 20.64 7.73 34.61
N MET A 471 21.16 7.29 33.46
CA MET A 471 20.38 7.02 32.25
C MET A 471 20.40 5.52 32.03
N PHE A 472 19.21 4.89 32.01
CA PHE A 472 19.07 3.47 31.73
C PHE A 472 18.78 3.27 30.25
N ILE A 473 19.62 2.49 29.57
CA ILE A 473 19.45 2.14 28.15
C ILE A 473 19.09 0.65 28.10
N PRO A 474 17.93 0.25 27.55
CA PRO A 474 17.58 -1.16 27.40
C PRO A 474 18.62 -1.94 26.61
N VAL A 475 18.88 -3.18 27.01
CA VAL A 475 19.83 -4.05 26.29
C VAL A 475 19.26 -4.42 24.91
N LEU A 476 20.10 -4.34 23.87
CA LEU A 476 19.70 -4.67 22.50
C LEU A 476 19.30 -6.14 22.37
N ASN A 477 18.42 -6.45 21.43
CA ASN A 477 17.91 -7.80 21.12
C ASN A 477 17.14 -8.47 22.26
N LYS A 478 16.77 -7.72 23.31
CA LYS A 478 15.98 -8.21 24.44
C LYS A 478 14.59 -7.59 24.46
N PRO A 479 13.57 -8.36 24.86
CA PRO A 479 12.24 -7.81 25.11
C PRO A 479 12.26 -6.89 26.33
N LEU A 480 11.31 -5.94 26.41
CA LEU A 480 11.20 -5.02 27.56
C LEU A 480 10.92 -5.77 28.87
N SER A 481 10.23 -6.91 28.81
CA SER A 481 9.96 -7.79 29.97
C SER A 481 11.22 -8.34 30.64
N SER A 482 12.35 -8.37 29.92
CA SER A 482 13.64 -8.80 30.49
C SER A 482 14.15 -7.87 31.58
N ASN A 483 13.71 -6.61 31.60
CA ASN A 483 14.18 -5.57 32.50
C ASN A 483 15.72 -5.42 32.54
N GLN A 484 16.38 -5.72 31.43
CA GLN A 484 17.83 -5.61 31.29
C GLN A 484 18.23 -4.23 30.75
N TYR A 485 19.12 -3.55 31.44
CA TYR A 485 19.58 -2.21 31.09
C TYR A 485 21.08 -2.03 31.29
N TYR A 486 21.67 -1.16 30.47
CA TYR A 486 22.94 -0.50 30.78
C TYR A 486 22.67 0.75 31.62
N ALA A 487 23.46 0.96 32.68
CA ALA A 487 23.36 2.14 33.51
C ALA A 487 24.47 3.14 33.14
N ILE A 488 24.10 4.31 32.61
CA ILE A 488 25.04 5.35 32.17
C ILE A 488 25.06 6.52 33.16
N LYS A 489 26.26 6.95 33.54
CA LYS A 489 26.45 8.07 34.45
C LYS A 489 26.18 9.41 33.77
N THR A 490 25.27 10.22 34.32
CA THR A 490 24.84 11.47 33.66
C THR A 490 25.49 12.75 34.21
N HIS A 491 26.24 12.66 35.32
CA HIS A 491 26.84 13.81 36.01
C HIS A 491 28.25 13.50 36.55
N GLY A 492 29.06 14.54 36.74
CA GLY A 492 30.40 14.47 37.36
C GLY A 492 31.55 14.22 36.39
N LYS A 493 32.67 13.69 36.91
CA LYS A 493 33.93 13.46 36.17
C LYS A 493 33.79 12.41 35.07
N ASN A 494 33.09 11.31 35.36
CA ASN A 494 32.91 10.17 34.47
C ASN A 494 31.56 10.23 33.71
N LYS A 495 31.12 11.43 33.33
CA LYS A 495 29.84 11.62 32.64
C LYS A 495 29.87 10.97 31.24
N GLY A 496 28.83 10.22 30.91
CA GLY A 496 28.65 9.50 29.66
C GLY A 496 29.17 8.06 29.67
N GLN A 497 29.89 7.66 30.74
CA GLN A 497 30.43 6.30 30.88
C GLN A 497 29.43 5.36 31.56
N ALA A 498 29.52 4.06 31.22
CA ALA A 498 28.71 3.00 31.78
C ALA A 498 29.23 2.58 33.15
N PHE A 499 28.32 2.30 34.08
CA PHE A 499 28.63 1.61 35.33
C PHE A 499 28.92 0.14 35.04
N THR A 500 29.82 -0.44 35.85
CA THR A 500 30.23 -1.84 35.71
C THR A 500 30.19 -2.50 37.08
N CYS A 501 29.87 -3.79 37.11
CA CYS A 501 29.99 -4.63 38.29
C CYS A 501 31.44 -4.73 38.75
N SER A 502 31.64 -4.78 40.06
CA SER A 502 32.87 -5.24 40.69
C SER A 502 32.91 -6.75 40.72
N LYS A 503 34.09 -7.36 40.79
CA LYS A 503 34.27 -8.81 40.94
C LYS A 503 34.67 -9.17 42.36
N GLU A 504 34.78 -10.47 42.63
CA GLU A 504 35.24 -10.97 43.93
C GLU A 504 36.64 -10.48 44.31
N GLU A 505 37.53 -10.33 43.32
CA GLU A 505 38.88 -9.76 43.47
C GLU A 505 38.90 -8.30 43.96
N ASP A 506 37.80 -7.55 43.78
CA ASP A 506 37.67 -6.15 44.24
C ASP A 506 37.26 -6.04 45.72
N LYS A 507 37.02 -7.17 46.40
CA LYS A 507 36.71 -7.20 47.83
C LYS A 507 37.96 -6.83 48.64
N LYS A 508 37.84 -5.84 49.53
CA LYS A 508 38.86 -5.54 50.54
C LYS A 508 38.33 -5.77 51.95
N SER A 509 39.17 -6.32 52.82
CA SER A 509 38.92 -6.38 54.26
C SER A 509 39.31 -5.05 54.90
N LEU A 510 38.37 -4.43 55.62
CA LEU A 510 38.64 -3.27 56.49
C LEU A 510 37.85 -3.48 57.78
N CYS A 511 38.56 -3.54 58.92
CA CYS A 511 38.03 -3.57 60.29
C CYS A 511 36.71 -4.36 60.46
N PHE A 512 36.81 -5.69 60.45
CA PHE A 512 35.69 -6.65 60.67
C PHE A 512 34.53 -6.61 59.64
N CYS A 513 34.62 -5.79 58.58
CA CYS A 513 33.66 -5.76 57.48
C CYS A 513 34.32 -6.08 56.13
N ARG A 514 33.72 -7.00 55.34
CA ARG A 514 34.08 -7.21 53.93
C ARG A 514 33.37 -6.16 53.08
N CYS A 515 34.12 -5.28 52.43
CA CYS A 515 33.57 -4.21 51.59
C CYS A 515 33.97 -4.43 50.12
N VAL A 516 32.99 -4.45 49.22
CA VAL A 516 33.22 -4.46 47.77
C VAL A 516 33.44 -3.01 47.32
N ARG A 517 34.62 -2.70 46.75
CA ARG A 517 34.88 -1.39 46.15
C ARG A 517 34.23 -1.32 44.78
N ASP A 518 33.45 -0.27 44.53
CA ASP A 518 32.84 -0.05 43.23
C ASP A 518 33.90 0.31 42.18
N VAL A 519 33.88 -0.38 41.04
CA VAL A 519 34.75 -0.09 39.90
C VAL A 519 34.34 1.26 39.28
N LYS A 520 35.33 2.02 38.77
CA LYS A 520 35.06 3.30 38.13
C LYS A 520 34.29 3.08 36.81
N PRO A 521 33.29 3.92 36.49
CA PRO A 521 32.62 3.86 35.20
C PRO A 521 33.61 3.96 34.03
N LYS A 522 33.37 3.19 32.97
CA LYS A 522 34.21 3.10 31.76
C LYS A 522 33.35 3.20 30.49
N PRO A 523 33.92 3.37 29.28
CA PRO A 523 33.14 3.38 28.04
C PRO A 523 32.22 2.15 27.92
N LEU A 524 31.03 2.35 27.35
CA LEU A 524 30.06 1.27 27.18
C LEU A 524 30.65 0.19 26.27
N ASP A 525 30.59 -1.04 26.75
CA ASP A 525 30.83 -2.26 25.98
C ASP A 525 29.61 -3.19 26.12
N PRO A 526 28.71 -3.21 25.11
CA PRO A 526 27.53 -4.06 25.05
C PRO A 526 27.82 -5.56 25.19
N GLU A 527 28.98 -6.05 24.77
CA GLU A 527 29.39 -7.45 24.90
C GLU A 527 29.79 -7.80 26.34
N GLU A 528 30.13 -6.80 27.14
CA GLU A 528 30.57 -7.00 28.51
C GLU A 528 29.37 -7.19 29.45
N ALA A 529 29.11 -8.45 29.83
CA ALA A 529 28.04 -8.81 30.76
C ALA A 529 28.11 -8.09 32.13
N LEU A 530 29.31 -7.63 32.55
CA LEU A 530 29.50 -6.86 33.79
C LEU A 530 28.89 -5.45 33.72
N GLN A 531 28.58 -4.94 32.52
CA GLN A 531 27.92 -3.64 32.34
C GLN A 531 26.39 -3.75 32.23
N GLN A 532 25.85 -4.98 32.23
CA GLN A 532 24.42 -5.26 32.09
C GLN A 532 23.78 -5.58 33.44
N PHE A 533 22.65 -4.92 33.71
CA PHE A 533 21.91 -5.06 34.95
C PHE A 533 20.47 -5.47 34.70
N GLU A 534 19.97 -6.42 35.47
CA GLU A 534 18.52 -6.68 35.58
C GLU A 534 17.97 -5.81 36.71
N ILE A 535 16.99 -4.95 36.41
CA ILE A 535 16.31 -4.13 37.41
C ILE A 535 15.08 -4.89 37.91
N CYS A 536 15.00 -5.11 39.21
CA CYS A 536 13.93 -5.86 39.86
C CYS A 536 13.16 -4.95 40.83
N LEU A 537 11.85 -5.17 40.92
CA LEU A 537 11.02 -4.60 41.97
C LEU A 537 11.34 -5.25 43.33
N TYR A 538 11.33 -4.45 44.39
CA TYR A 538 11.57 -4.87 45.77
C TYR A 538 10.32 -4.63 46.61
N ASP A 539 9.49 -5.65 46.78
CA ASP A 539 8.24 -5.52 47.55
C ASP A 539 8.37 -6.22 48.91
N ILE A 540 8.50 -5.44 49.98
CA ILE A 540 8.43 -5.94 51.36
C ILE A 540 7.30 -5.19 52.06
N CYS A 541 6.12 -5.80 52.04
CA CYS A 541 4.85 -5.29 52.57
C CYS A 541 4.34 -4.01 51.88
N CYS A 542 3.02 -3.79 51.98
CA CYS A 542 2.19 -2.81 51.28
C CYS A 542 2.61 -1.31 51.40
N LYS A 543 3.75 -1.01 52.03
CA LYS A 543 4.33 0.34 52.24
C LYS A 543 5.53 0.65 51.33
N ALA A 544 6.02 -0.28 50.51
CA ALA A 544 7.27 -0.13 49.73
C ALA A 544 7.10 -0.10 48.20
N ARG A 545 5.91 0.25 47.69
CA ARG A 545 5.62 0.30 46.24
C ARG A 545 6.60 1.27 45.52
N GLY A 546 7.17 0.86 44.38
CA GLY A 546 8.16 1.66 43.65
C GLY A 546 9.58 1.63 44.22
N SER A 547 9.91 0.58 44.97
CA SER A 547 11.27 0.27 45.41
C SER A 547 11.94 -0.71 44.46
N PHE A 548 13.23 -0.54 44.19
CA PHE A 548 13.96 -1.38 43.25
C PHE A 548 15.29 -1.87 43.82
N TYR A 549 15.87 -2.85 43.11
CA TYR A 549 17.27 -3.27 43.24
C TYR A 549 17.78 -3.79 41.90
N ALA A 550 19.10 -3.78 41.70
CA ALA A 550 19.72 -4.34 40.50
C ALA A 550 20.44 -5.66 40.80
N LYS A 551 20.37 -6.59 39.85
CA LYS A 551 21.22 -7.79 39.79
C LYS A 551 22.22 -7.65 38.65
N SER A 552 23.39 -8.26 38.83
CA SER A 552 24.36 -8.45 37.76
C SER A 552 23.89 -9.58 36.86
N LEU A 553 24.06 -9.44 35.54
CA LEU A 553 23.92 -10.58 34.63
C LEU A 553 25.19 -11.43 34.57
N ALA A 554 26.36 -10.86 34.90
CA ALA A 554 27.57 -11.64 35.11
C ALA A 554 27.47 -12.44 36.43
N PRO A 555 27.72 -13.76 36.43
CA PRO A 555 27.55 -14.63 37.60
C PRO A 555 28.36 -14.21 38.85
N ASP A 556 29.54 -13.63 38.64
CA ASP A 556 30.49 -13.19 39.67
C ASP A 556 30.44 -11.67 39.93
N GLY A 557 29.53 -10.96 39.26
CA GLY A 557 29.46 -9.51 39.29
C GLY A 557 28.64 -8.98 40.47
N PHE A 558 29.19 -7.97 41.16
CA PHE A 558 28.51 -7.17 42.17
C PHE A 558 28.16 -5.79 41.58
N PRO A 559 26.88 -5.45 41.36
CA PRO A 559 26.52 -4.12 40.87
C PRO A 559 27.05 -3.02 41.81
N PRO A 560 27.27 -1.79 41.30
CA PRO A 560 27.65 -0.65 42.14
C PRO A 560 26.78 -0.53 43.39
N TYR A 561 27.34 -0.08 44.51
CA TYR A 561 26.69 -0.13 45.82
C TYR A 561 25.28 0.47 45.81
N PHE A 562 25.11 1.60 45.12
CA PHE A 562 23.82 2.27 45.00
C PHE A 562 22.76 1.51 44.18
N LEU A 563 23.18 0.60 43.30
CA LEU A 563 22.29 -0.25 42.49
C LEU A 563 22.00 -1.61 43.15
N ARG A 564 23.02 -2.27 43.74
CA ARG A 564 22.84 -3.59 44.39
C ARG A 564 22.02 -3.52 45.67
N ARG A 565 21.96 -2.34 46.29
CA ARG A 565 21.19 -2.14 47.52
C ARG A 565 19.70 -2.34 47.23
N LYS A 566 19.01 -2.98 48.15
CA LYS A 566 17.56 -3.14 48.09
C LYS A 566 16.85 -1.91 48.63
N GLY A 567 15.79 -1.48 47.95
CA GLY A 567 14.92 -0.40 48.42
C GLY A 567 15.32 1.00 47.98
N TRP A 568 15.94 1.17 46.81
CA TRP A 568 16.12 2.51 46.24
C TRP A 568 14.91 2.92 45.39
N HIS A 569 14.63 4.22 45.36
CA HIS A 569 13.53 4.81 44.61
C HIS A 569 14.05 5.62 43.43
N LEU A 570 13.24 5.73 42.38
CA LEU A 570 13.57 6.51 41.18
C LEU A 570 12.68 7.75 41.10
N SER A 571 13.29 8.90 40.85
CA SER A 571 12.60 10.12 40.48
C SER A 571 12.90 10.46 39.02
N ALA A 572 11.90 10.92 38.28
CA ALA A 572 11.95 11.25 36.87
C ALA A 572 11.62 12.73 36.66
N GLU A 573 12.56 13.49 36.10
CA GLU A 573 12.38 14.91 35.79
C GLU A 573 12.33 15.13 34.28
N ASN A 574 11.58 16.14 33.82
CA ASN A 574 11.61 16.58 32.43
C ASN A 574 12.96 17.23 32.11
N PRO A 575 13.79 16.64 31.23
CA PRO A 575 15.06 17.23 30.85
C PRO A 575 14.81 18.41 29.89
N LYS A 576 15.63 19.45 29.98
CA LYS A 576 15.53 20.63 29.08
C LYS A 576 15.88 20.34 27.60
N LYS A 577 16.31 19.12 27.25
CA LYS A 577 16.94 18.80 25.94
C LYS A 577 16.70 17.35 25.44
N ILE A 578 15.71 16.62 25.96
CA ILE A 578 15.33 15.33 25.37
C ILE A 578 13.91 15.45 24.83
N GLU A 579 13.80 15.49 23.52
CA GLU A 579 12.52 15.41 22.80
C GLU A 579 12.55 14.09 22.00
N LEU A 580 12.23 12.99 22.68
CA LEU A 580 11.94 11.73 21.99
C LEU A 580 10.45 11.74 21.64
N ASN A 581 10.15 11.64 20.35
CA ASN A 581 8.78 11.55 19.85
C ASN A 581 8.43 10.13 19.45
N TYR A 582 7.13 9.86 19.32
CA TYR A 582 6.58 8.57 18.89
C TYR A 582 6.81 8.23 17.41
N ASP A 583 7.50 9.09 16.66
CA ASP A 583 7.64 8.98 15.20
C ASP A 583 8.67 7.91 14.77
N ALA A 584 9.53 7.46 15.68
CA ALA A 584 10.54 6.42 15.44
C ALA A 584 9.96 5.01 15.65
N ILE A 585 9.05 4.60 14.77
CA ILE A 585 8.35 3.30 14.82
C ILE A 585 9.12 2.14 14.16
N GLY A 586 10.33 2.39 13.66
CA GLY A 586 11.10 1.43 12.87
C GLY A 586 10.79 1.53 11.38
N LEU A 587 10.94 0.42 10.65
CA LEU A 587 10.72 0.36 9.20
C LEU A 587 9.24 0.13 8.87
N ASN A 588 8.68 0.94 7.97
CA ASN A 588 7.40 0.66 7.33
C ASN A 588 7.62 -0.13 6.04
N ALA A 589 7.42 -1.45 6.10
CA ALA A 589 7.69 -2.36 4.98
C ALA A 589 6.78 -2.12 3.77
N GLU A 590 5.50 -1.79 3.99
CA GLU A 590 4.54 -1.49 2.93
C GLU A 590 4.93 -0.20 2.20
N LEU A 591 5.24 0.86 2.95
CA LEU A 591 5.65 2.13 2.36
C LEU A 591 6.96 2.00 1.57
N ARG A 592 7.90 1.16 2.05
CA ARG A 592 9.15 0.85 1.34
C ARG A 592 8.90 0.12 0.01
N GLN A 593 7.85 -0.69 -0.10
CA GLN A 593 7.49 -1.43 -1.32
C GLN A 593 6.74 -0.59 -2.35
N GLN A 594 6.00 0.44 -1.93
CA GLN A 594 5.19 1.28 -2.83
C GLN A 594 6.04 2.08 -3.83
N LEU A 595 7.35 2.26 -3.56
CA LEU A 595 8.32 3.06 -4.28
C LEU A 595 7.90 4.55 -4.43
N PRO A 596 8.87 5.49 -4.54
CA PRO A 596 8.54 6.88 -4.78
C PRO A 596 7.84 7.07 -6.14
N GLN A 597 6.77 7.86 -6.19
CA GLN A 597 6.07 8.16 -7.45
C GLN A 597 6.98 8.93 -8.42
N PHE A 598 6.94 8.53 -9.69
CA PHE A 598 7.71 9.15 -10.77
C PHE A 598 6.93 10.35 -11.36
N ASN A 599 7.24 11.57 -10.91
CA ASN A 599 6.58 12.78 -11.42
C ASN A 599 7.32 13.32 -12.66
N PHE A 600 6.72 13.16 -13.84
CA PHE A 600 7.28 13.63 -15.12
C PHE A 600 7.14 15.15 -15.37
N ALA A 601 6.46 15.87 -14.48
CA ALA A 601 6.23 17.30 -14.61
C ALA A 601 7.29 18.10 -13.82
N SER A 602 8.25 18.66 -14.56
CA SER A 602 9.28 19.62 -14.12
C SER A 602 10.61 19.06 -13.61
N SER A 603 11.67 19.81 -13.92
CA SER A 603 13.09 19.53 -13.70
C SER A 603 13.54 19.62 -12.22
N TYR A 604 12.71 19.18 -11.27
CA TYR A 604 13.02 19.31 -9.84
C TYR A 604 12.81 17.98 -9.09
N LYS A 605 13.84 17.68 -8.28
CA LYS A 605 14.01 16.58 -7.30
C LYS A 605 12.76 15.74 -7.00
N SER A 606 12.88 14.43 -7.20
CA SER A 606 12.02 13.39 -6.60
C SER A 606 11.73 13.74 -5.13
N SER A 607 10.46 13.69 -4.72
CA SER A 607 10.10 13.83 -3.30
C SER A 607 10.73 12.69 -2.50
N GLU A 608 11.58 13.02 -1.53
CA GLU A 608 12.19 12.05 -0.62
C GLU A 608 11.09 11.49 0.29
N VAL A 609 10.95 10.16 0.32
CA VAL A 609 9.96 9.46 1.15
C VAL A 609 10.69 8.79 2.31
N VAL A 610 10.36 9.18 3.55
CA VAL A 610 10.89 8.51 4.75
C VAL A 610 10.15 7.19 4.95
N VAL A 611 10.85 6.07 4.85
CA VAL A 611 10.31 4.72 4.97
C VAL A 611 10.66 4.04 6.28
N GLY A 612 11.60 4.58 7.05
CA GLY A 612 11.91 4.12 8.40
C GLY A 612 12.54 5.20 9.28
N SER A 613 12.31 5.10 10.59
CA SER A 613 12.87 6.02 11.58
C SER A 613 13.22 5.32 12.90
N TRP A 614 14.40 5.64 13.45
CA TRP A 614 14.97 5.07 14.67
C TRP A 614 15.69 6.14 15.50
N TYR A 615 15.85 5.89 16.80
CA TYR A 615 16.74 6.67 17.66
C TYR A 615 17.98 5.87 18.04
N CYS A 616 19.15 6.51 17.94
CA CYS A 616 20.43 5.95 18.33
C CYS A 616 20.94 6.64 19.61
N PRO A 617 21.10 5.92 20.75
CA PRO A 617 21.72 6.49 21.93
C PRO A 617 23.15 6.96 21.65
N PHE A 618 23.55 8.12 22.20
CA PHE A 618 24.86 8.73 21.93
C PHE A 618 26.06 7.82 22.21
N VAL A 619 25.92 6.86 23.13
CA VAL A 619 26.98 5.91 23.50
C VAL A 619 27.41 5.02 22.33
N PHE A 620 26.54 4.83 21.33
CA PHE A 620 26.84 4.04 20.12
C PHE A 620 27.46 4.84 18.98
N ILE A 621 27.62 6.16 19.14
CA ILE A 621 28.12 7.07 18.11
C ILE A 621 29.36 7.79 18.66
N LYS A 622 30.37 8.01 17.82
CA LYS A 622 31.57 8.79 18.12
C LYS A 622 31.68 9.93 17.12
N ASP A 623 31.17 11.12 17.47
CA ASP A 623 31.18 12.29 16.58
C ASP A 623 32.47 13.13 16.66
N GLY A 624 33.58 12.52 17.10
CA GLY A 624 34.89 13.17 17.28
C GLY A 624 34.99 14.03 18.54
N THR A 625 33.91 14.18 19.34
CA THR A 625 33.94 14.95 20.59
C THR A 625 34.11 14.06 21.82
N GLU A 626 34.67 14.64 22.90
CA GLU A 626 34.73 13.96 24.20
C GLU A 626 33.33 13.55 24.67
N LEU A 627 33.18 12.32 25.16
CA LEU A 627 31.88 11.71 25.52
C LEU A 627 31.00 12.59 26.42
N LYS A 628 31.61 13.31 27.36
CA LYS A 628 30.93 14.26 28.26
C LYS A 628 30.31 15.45 27.50
N LYS A 629 31.01 15.95 26.48
CA LYS A 629 30.55 17.04 25.60
C LYS A 629 29.49 16.53 24.64
N GLN A 630 29.70 15.34 24.05
CA GLN A 630 28.75 14.67 23.18
C GLN A 630 27.39 14.50 23.87
N MET A 631 27.36 13.89 25.06
CA MET A 631 26.13 13.70 25.84
C MET A 631 25.44 15.02 26.19
N LYS A 632 26.20 16.10 26.43
CA LYS A 632 25.63 17.43 26.71
C LYS A 632 24.99 18.05 25.45
N ARG A 633 25.49 17.71 24.27
CA ARG A 633 25.01 18.19 22.98
C ARG A 633 23.78 17.41 22.52
N SER A 634 23.86 16.08 22.49
CA SER A 634 22.78 15.19 22.06
C SER A 634 22.85 13.87 22.84
N MET A 635 21.77 13.50 23.53
CA MET A 635 21.67 12.18 24.20
C MET A 635 21.20 11.08 23.26
N PHE A 636 20.48 11.45 22.22
CA PHE A 636 20.06 10.57 21.14
C PHE A 636 20.39 11.22 19.80
N TYR A 637 20.41 10.42 18.74
CA TYR A 637 20.48 10.84 17.36
C TYR A 637 19.31 10.19 16.64
N GLU A 638 18.76 10.85 15.63
CA GLU A 638 17.70 10.31 14.78
C GLU A 638 18.35 9.68 13.54
N MET A 639 18.00 8.44 13.23
CA MET A 639 18.37 7.76 12.00
C MET A 639 17.11 7.54 11.17
N THR A 640 17.04 8.08 9.96
CA THR A 640 15.97 7.81 9.00
C THR A 640 16.48 6.98 7.82
N LEU A 641 15.61 6.16 7.23
CA LEU A 641 15.82 5.54 5.92
C LEU A 641 14.87 6.21 4.92
N GLU A 642 15.43 6.78 3.86
CA GLU A 642 14.72 7.58 2.87
C GLU A 642 14.86 6.96 1.48
N GLN A 643 13.80 7.03 0.66
CA GLN A 643 13.79 6.56 -0.73
C GLN A 643 13.61 7.73 -1.70
N ARG A 644 14.34 7.69 -2.83
CA ARG A 644 14.14 8.61 -3.96
C ARG A 644 14.65 8.02 -5.27
N TRP A 645 14.18 8.59 -6.37
CA TRP A 645 14.78 8.39 -7.69
C TRP A 645 15.92 9.38 -7.92
N GLU A 646 17.11 8.88 -8.27
CA GLU A 646 18.26 9.70 -8.62
C GLU A 646 18.59 9.56 -10.10
N HIS A 647 18.69 10.71 -10.78
CA HIS A 647 19.08 10.77 -12.17
C HIS A 647 20.55 10.38 -12.34
N PHE A 648 20.87 9.52 -13.30
CA PHE A 648 22.27 9.09 -13.54
C PHE A 648 22.72 9.13 -15.00
N PHE A 649 21.80 9.14 -15.97
CA PHE A 649 22.16 9.15 -17.39
C PHE A 649 21.14 9.92 -18.22
N THR A 650 21.62 10.68 -19.20
CA THR A 650 20.77 11.30 -20.23
C THR A 650 21.43 11.15 -21.59
N CYS A 651 20.64 10.79 -22.59
CA CYS A 651 21.01 10.84 -23.99
C CYS A 651 20.02 11.76 -24.72
N GLN A 652 20.50 12.56 -25.68
CA GLN A 652 19.67 13.38 -26.55
C GLN A 652 19.83 12.88 -27.99
N ASN A 653 18.74 12.93 -28.76
CA ASN A 653 18.77 12.57 -30.16
C ASN A 653 18.65 13.83 -31.01
N ASP A 654 19.76 14.26 -31.57
CA ASP A 654 19.83 15.49 -32.37
C ASP A 654 19.53 15.25 -33.85
N LYS A 655 19.38 13.99 -34.29
CA LYS A 655 19.11 13.62 -35.69
C LYS A 655 17.99 12.57 -35.79
N ILE A 656 16.93 12.90 -36.54
CA ILE A 656 15.68 12.12 -36.68
C ILE A 656 15.89 10.69 -37.25
N ASN A 657 17.10 10.32 -37.69
CA ASN A 657 17.42 9.03 -38.34
C ASN A 657 18.49 8.18 -37.62
N GLU A 658 18.96 8.54 -36.43
CA GLU A 658 19.85 7.66 -35.65
C GLU A 658 19.00 6.60 -34.91
N GLY A 659 19.51 5.35 -34.86
CA GLY A 659 18.74 4.14 -34.54
C GLY A 659 17.86 4.20 -33.29
N ASN A 660 16.88 3.30 -33.22
CA ASN A 660 15.88 3.25 -32.15
C ASN A 660 16.42 2.72 -30.80
N SER A 661 17.73 2.48 -30.68
CA SER A 661 18.33 1.89 -29.49
C SER A 661 19.51 2.72 -28.96
N VAL A 662 19.62 2.81 -27.63
CA VAL A 662 20.70 3.49 -26.93
C VAL A 662 21.35 2.50 -25.97
N LEU A 663 22.67 2.32 -26.10
CA LEU A 663 23.46 1.57 -25.11
C LEU A 663 23.71 2.47 -23.90
N VAL A 664 23.14 2.09 -22.76
CA VAL A 664 23.45 2.69 -21.45
C VAL A 664 24.55 1.85 -20.82
N ASP A 665 25.78 2.39 -20.79
CA ASP A 665 26.94 1.77 -20.15
C ASP A 665 27.59 2.75 -19.16
N VAL A 666 27.15 2.71 -17.90
CA VAL A 666 27.54 3.68 -16.86
C VAL A 666 28.04 2.96 -15.61
N ALA A 667 29.23 3.32 -15.15
CA ALA A 667 29.74 2.92 -13.85
C ALA A 667 29.17 3.86 -12.76
N LEU A 668 28.58 3.30 -11.71
CA LEU A 668 28.02 4.06 -10.60
C LEU A 668 28.67 3.66 -9.29
N ASP A 669 28.97 4.65 -8.45
CA ASP A 669 29.28 4.41 -7.04
C ASP A 669 28.01 3.87 -6.36
N THR A 670 28.00 2.57 -6.08
CA THR A 670 26.85 1.88 -5.47
C THR A 670 26.63 2.25 -4.01
N GLN A 671 27.69 2.74 -3.35
CA GLN A 671 27.70 3.17 -1.96
C GLN A 671 28.39 4.51 -1.85
N VAL A 672 27.71 5.51 -1.29
CA VAL A 672 28.26 6.84 -1.07
C VAL A 672 27.98 7.29 0.36
N VAL A 673 29.03 7.55 1.13
CA VAL A 673 28.92 8.12 2.48
C VAL A 673 29.38 9.57 2.46
N LEU A 674 28.58 10.47 3.02
CA LEU A 674 28.95 11.87 3.25
C LEU A 674 28.86 12.19 4.75
N ILE A 675 29.93 12.70 5.32
CA ILE A 675 29.94 13.26 6.68
C ILE A 675 29.50 14.73 6.60
N ALA A 676 28.61 15.14 7.49
CA ALA A 676 27.96 16.45 7.50
C ALA A 676 27.29 16.86 6.15
N GLY A 677 27.06 15.89 5.26
CA GLY A 677 26.45 16.09 3.94
C GLY A 677 27.39 16.58 2.84
N THR A 678 28.67 16.84 3.13
CA THR A 678 29.63 17.38 2.15
C THR A 678 30.87 16.51 1.97
N ASP A 679 31.36 15.91 3.05
CA ASP A 679 32.69 15.29 3.07
C ASP A 679 32.57 13.81 2.71
N LYS A 680 32.90 13.46 1.47
CA LYS A 680 32.89 12.05 1.02
C LYS A 680 33.85 11.23 1.87
N ALA A 681 33.32 10.19 2.50
CA ALA A 681 34.06 9.37 3.45
C ALA A 681 34.22 7.94 2.94
N THR A 682 35.32 7.31 3.33
CA THR A 682 35.59 5.89 3.14
C THR A 682 35.55 5.17 4.49
N TRP A 683 35.28 3.88 4.46
CA TRP A 683 35.24 3.02 5.63
C TRP A 683 35.54 1.58 5.22
N ASP A 684 36.05 0.77 6.15
CA ASP A 684 36.32 -0.66 5.98
C ASP A 684 35.87 -1.37 7.27
N ASP A 685 35.07 -2.42 7.12
CA ASP A 685 34.55 -3.19 8.25
C ASP A 685 35.62 -4.00 8.98
N ARG A 686 36.74 -4.31 8.31
CA ARG A 686 37.87 -5.03 8.90
C ARG A 686 38.70 -4.18 9.86
N ASN A 687 38.50 -2.87 9.86
CA ASN A 687 39.27 -1.91 10.67
C ASN A 687 38.50 -1.43 11.92
N ALA A 688 37.63 -2.27 12.47
CA ALA A 688 36.94 -1.96 13.72
C ALA A 688 37.94 -1.90 14.88
N VAL A 689 37.98 -0.76 15.57
CA VAL A 689 38.82 -0.55 16.76
C VAL A 689 37.89 -0.39 17.95
N GLU A 690 38.02 -1.24 18.97
CA GLU A 690 37.15 -1.26 20.16
C GLU A 690 35.65 -1.37 19.80
N GLY A 691 35.33 -2.16 18.77
CA GLY A 691 33.95 -2.34 18.30
C GLY A 691 33.34 -1.13 17.57
N VAL A 692 34.15 -0.12 17.20
CA VAL A 692 33.73 1.07 16.44
C VAL A 692 34.30 1.02 15.02
N ILE A 693 33.41 1.19 14.03
CA ILE A 693 33.74 1.36 12.62
C ILE A 693 33.83 2.86 12.32
N TRP A 694 34.97 3.29 11.77
CA TRP A 694 35.26 4.69 11.49
C TRP A 694 35.02 5.01 10.01
N PHE A 695 34.19 6.03 9.77
CA PHE A 695 34.02 6.70 8.49
C PHE A 695 34.92 7.92 8.48
N LYS A 696 35.83 7.98 7.49
CA LYS A 696 36.85 9.03 7.41
C LYS A 696 36.83 9.71 6.05
N SER A 697 36.83 11.04 6.05
CA SER A 697 37.07 11.84 4.86
C SER A 697 38.48 12.40 4.89
N PHE A 698 39.16 12.36 3.75
CA PHE A 698 40.55 12.77 3.61
C PHE A 698 40.66 14.00 2.69
N GLY A 699 41.46 14.97 3.11
CA GLY A 699 41.76 16.15 2.30
C GLY A 699 42.79 15.84 1.21
N LYS A 700 43.07 16.82 0.34
CA LYS A 700 44.06 16.69 -0.75
C LYS A 700 45.48 16.30 -0.28
N VAL A 701 45.79 16.53 0.99
CA VAL A 701 47.10 16.27 1.63
C VAL A 701 47.09 14.94 2.42
N GLY A 702 46.02 14.15 2.38
CA GLY A 702 45.92 12.86 3.07
C GLY A 702 45.62 12.91 4.57
N ASN A 703 45.41 14.10 5.14
CA ASN A 703 45.00 14.26 6.53
C ASN A 703 43.48 14.05 6.70
N ASP A 704 43.07 13.49 7.85
CA ASP A 704 41.66 13.35 8.25
C ASP A 704 41.00 14.75 8.32
N VAL A 705 40.00 15.01 7.46
CA VAL A 705 39.22 16.25 7.42
C VAL A 705 37.97 16.13 8.29
N ALA A 706 37.31 14.98 8.23
CA ALA A 706 36.16 14.65 9.05
C ALA A 706 36.17 13.17 9.40
N SER A 707 35.78 12.83 10.64
CA SER A 707 35.66 11.45 11.08
C SER A 707 34.42 11.24 11.92
N LEU A 708 33.77 10.10 11.72
CA LEU A 708 32.60 9.67 12.48
C LEU A 708 32.73 8.18 12.77
N GLY A 709 32.65 7.80 14.04
CA GLY A 709 32.63 6.41 14.45
C GLY A 709 31.19 5.96 14.70
N LEU A 710 30.80 4.84 14.11
CA LEU A 710 29.57 4.12 14.49
C LEU A 710 29.98 2.78 15.09
N ARG A 711 29.37 2.44 16.23
CA ARG A 711 29.51 1.12 16.82
C ARG A 711 29.02 0.03 15.86
N HIS A 712 29.66 -1.14 15.88
CA HIS A 712 29.40 -2.22 14.93
C HIS A 712 27.91 -2.61 14.90
N GLU A 713 27.23 -2.56 16.05
CA GLU A 713 25.82 -2.87 16.21
C GLU A 713 24.92 -2.03 15.28
N ILE A 714 25.21 -0.73 15.14
CA ILE A 714 24.49 0.18 14.24
C ILE A 714 24.77 -0.20 12.78
N VAL A 715 26.03 -0.44 12.43
CA VAL A 715 26.43 -0.72 11.05
C VAL A 715 25.88 -2.06 10.57
N GLU A 716 25.86 -3.07 11.43
CA GLU A 716 25.24 -4.36 11.14
C GLU A 716 23.73 -4.23 10.91
N ARG A 717 23.03 -3.41 11.71
CA ARG A 717 21.62 -3.13 11.47
C ARG A 717 21.42 -2.43 10.12
N MET A 718 22.24 -1.44 9.78
CA MET A 718 22.16 -0.78 8.48
C MET A 718 22.38 -1.77 7.32
N LYS A 719 23.40 -2.65 7.42
CA LYS A 719 23.67 -3.72 6.44
C LYS A 719 22.50 -4.69 6.31
N TRP A 720 21.89 -5.08 7.43
CA TRP A 720 20.73 -5.96 7.44
C TRP A 720 19.54 -5.36 6.65
N GLU A 721 19.28 -4.06 6.84
CA GLU A 721 18.24 -3.36 6.08
C GLU A 721 18.57 -3.23 4.59
N GLN A 722 19.85 -3.05 4.23
CA GLN A 722 20.30 -3.05 2.83
C GLN A 722 20.01 -4.41 2.16
N GLN A 723 20.41 -5.50 2.82
CA GLN A 723 20.20 -6.86 2.33
C GLN A 723 18.71 -7.21 2.22
N ARG A 724 17.92 -6.86 3.25
CA ARG A 724 16.47 -7.04 3.26
C ARG A 724 15.77 -6.26 2.14
N GLY A 725 16.34 -5.12 1.73
CA GLY A 725 15.86 -4.33 0.59
C GLY A 725 16.21 -4.89 -0.79
N GLY A 726 16.98 -5.97 -0.85
CA GLY A 726 17.44 -6.59 -2.10
C GLY A 726 18.65 -5.91 -2.73
N TRP A 727 19.34 -5.02 -2.03
CA TRP A 727 20.48 -4.30 -2.60
C TRP A 727 21.63 -5.23 -2.99
N GLN A 728 22.19 -5.04 -4.19
CA GLN A 728 23.35 -5.79 -4.68
C GLN A 728 24.53 -4.87 -4.99
N ASN A 729 25.74 -5.33 -4.64
CA ASN A 729 26.96 -4.58 -4.92
C ASN A 729 27.43 -4.84 -6.36
N GLN A 730 26.80 -4.19 -7.35
CA GLN A 730 27.19 -4.26 -8.76
C GLN A 730 27.63 -2.88 -9.25
N GLY A 731 28.88 -2.66 -9.68
CA GLY A 731 29.38 -1.30 -9.96
C GLY A 731 29.01 -0.67 -11.31
N ARG A 732 28.25 -1.37 -12.18
CA ARG A 732 28.08 -0.96 -13.57
C ARG A 732 26.75 -1.40 -14.15
N ILE A 733 26.04 -0.45 -14.77
CA ILE A 733 24.82 -0.70 -15.55
C ILE A 733 25.23 -0.85 -17.01
N LYS A 734 24.86 -1.97 -17.63
CA LYS A 734 25.06 -2.21 -19.07
C LYS A 734 23.79 -2.78 -19.68
N GLN A 735 22.97 -1.92 -20.30
CA GLN A 735 21.71 -2.32 -20.92
C GLN A 735 21.45 -1.55 -22.22
N VAL A 736 20.67 -2.13 -23.12
CA VAL A 736 20.24 -1.50 -24.37
C VAL A 736 18.79 -1.08 -24.21
N GLU A 737 18.54 0.23 -24.26
CA GLU A 737 17.20 0.80 -24.23
C GLU A 737 16.68 1.00 -25.64
N GLU A 738 15.51 0.45 -25.96
CA GLU A 738 14.87 0.57 -27.26
C GLU A 738 13.59 1.40 -27.16
N ASN A 739 13.42 2.35 -28.07
CA ASN A 739 12.17 3.10 -28.17
C ASN A 739 11.06 2.20 -28.72
N ARG A 740 10.16 1.74 -27.84
CA ARG A 740 9.05 0.84 -28.17
C ARG A 740 7.81 1.56 -28.70
N GLU A 741 7.76 2.88 -28.59
CA GLU A 741 6.72 3.68 -29.22
C GLU A 741 7.13 3.87 -30.68
N ASN A 742 6.37 3.29 -31.63
CA ASN A 742 6.57 3.37 -33.09
C ASN A 742 6.41 4.82 -33.65
N SER A 743 6.89 5.81 -32.93
CA SER A 743 6.96 7.21 -33.35
C SER A 743 8.36 7.47 -33.94
N ASN A 744 8.39 8.07 -35.13
CA ASN A 744 9.65 8.47 -35.75
C ASN A 744 10.27 9.61 -34.91
N GLY A 745 11.30 9.29 -34.14
CA GLY A 745 12.17 10.24 -33.43
C GLY A 745 11.87 10.38 -31.93
N TRP A 746 12.66 9.71 -31.08
CA TRP A 746 12.78 10.06 -29.65
C TRP A 746 13.61 11.35 -29.52
N LYS A 747 13.34 12.21 -28.51
CA LYS A 747 14.10 13.45 -28.28
C LYS A 747 15.14 13.33 -27.16
N ARG A 748 14.78 12.67 -26.05
CA ARG A 748 15.64 12.53 -24.88
C ARG A 748 15.31 11.25 -24.13
N LEU A 749 16.33 10.46 -23.85
CA LEU A 749 16.30 9.36 -22.90
C LEU A 749 16.90 9.85 -21.58
N SER A 750 16.23 9.61 -20.45
CA SER A 750 16.77 9.89 -19.12
C SER A 750 16.56 8.68 -18.22
N CYS A 751 17.63 8.17 -17.65
CA CYS A 751 17.61 7.00 -16.76
C CYS A 751 17.82 7.44 -15.31
N TYR A 752 17.12 6.75 -14.42
CA TYR A 752 17.11 7.00 -12.99
C TYR A 752 17.31 5.68 -12.26
N VAL A 753 17.90 5.75 -11.07
CA VAL A 753 18.16 4.59 -10.21
C VAL A 753 17.50 4.84 -8.86
N LEU A 754 16.95 3.79 -8.25
CA LEU A 754 16.42 3.92 -6.90
C LEU A 754 17.57 4.05 -5.90
N VAL A 755 17.53 5.11 -5.09
CA VAL A 755 18.48 5.34 -4.01
C VAL A 755 17.77 5.24 -2.68
N GLU A 756 18.30 4.37 -1.83
CA GLU A 756 17.97 4.35 -0.42
C GLU A 756 19.08 5.04 0.38
N ARG A 757 18.70 5.93 1.27
CA ARG A 757 19.61 6.80 2.01
C ARG A 757 19.34 6.68 3.49
N PHE A 758 20.34 6.25 4.25
CA PHE A 758 20.35 6.48 5.69
C PHE A 758 20.75 7.92 5.99
N VAL A 759 19.98 8.59 6.85
CA VAL A 759 20.31 9.94 7.33
C VAL A 759 20.40 9.95 8.84
N LEU A 760 21.59 10.25 9.35
CA LEU A 760 21.82 10.43 10.77
C LEU A 760 21.80 11.92 11.11
N ARG A 761 20.86 12.33 11.98
CA ARG A 761 20.70 13.70 12.47
C ARG A 761 20.88 13.74 13.99
N ARG A 762 21.36 14.87 14.51
CA ARG A 762 21.25 15.18 15.94
C ARG A 762 19.81 15.59 16.26
N MET A 763 19.46 15.63 17.54
CA MET A 763 18.11 16.07 17.97
C MET A 763 17.81 17.54 17.64
N ASP A 764 18.84 18.37 17.43
CA ASP A 764 18.69 19.75 16.91
C ASP A 764 18.50 19.81 15.38
N ARG A 765 18.25 18.65 14.75
CA ARG A 765 18.13 18.44 13.29
C ARG A 765 19.40 18.70 12.48
N SER A 766 20.54 18.94 13.13
CA SER A 766 21.82 19.05 12.40
C SER A 766 22.23 17.71 11.80
N LEU A 767 22.55 17.73 10.51
CA LEU A 767 22.99 16.55 9.77
C LEU A 767 24.38 16.09 10.25
N VAL A 768 24.53 14.79 10.46
CA VAL A 768 25.78 14.15 10.90
C VAL A 768 26.37 13.30 9.78
N MET A 769 25.54 12.47 9.14
CA MET A 769 25.97 11.57 8.07
C MET A 769 24.81 11.24 7.15
N THR A 770 25.11 11.10 5.86
CA THR A 770 24.24 10.38 4.91
C THR A 770 24.99 9.18 4.36
N TYR A 771 24.28 8.07 4.18
CA TYR A 771 24.82 6.88 3.53
C TYR A 771 23.82 6.38 2.49
N ASP A 772 24.18 6.58 1.23
CA ASP A 772 23.38 6.23 0.06
C ASP A 772 23.83 4.87 -0.46
N PHE A 773 22.86 4.04 -0.81
CA PHE A 773 23.10 2.83 -1.57
C PHE A 773 22.10 2.71 -2.73
N LYS A 774 22.66 2.50 -3.93
CA LYS A 774 21.93 2.54 -5.21
C LYS A 774 21.53 1.14 -5.65
N HIS A 775 20.25 0.91 -5.88
CA HIS A 775 19.68 -0.37 -6.34
C HIS A 775 19.76 -0.43 -7.86
N ILE A 776 20.81 -1.03 -8.43
CA ILE A 776 21.02 -1.04 -9.88
C ILE A 776 20.03 -1.91 -10.65
N ASP A 777 19.38 -2.83 -9.96
CA ASP A 777 18.26 -3.61 -10.46
C ASP A 777 16.95 -2.81 -10.58
N LYS A 778 16.90 -1.57 -10.08
CA LYS A 778 15.69 -0.72 -10.00
C LYS A 778 15.95 0.69 -10.51
#